data_AF-A0AAQ6ADD5-F1
#
_entry.id   AF-A0AAQ6ADD5-F1
#
_cell.length_a   1.000
_cell.length_b   1.000
_cell.length_c   1.000
_cell.angle_alpha   90.00
_cell.angle_beta   90.00
_cell.angle_gamma   90.00
#
_symmetry.space_group_name_H-M   'P 1'
#
loop_
_entity.id
_entity.type
_entity.pdbx_description
1 polymer ?
#
loop_
_entity_poly.entity_id
_entity_poly.type
_entity_poly.pdbx_seq_one_letter_code
_entity_poly.pdbx_strand_id
1 'polypeptide(L)'
;MWRHIFRTKTRIRENESHITWIERDFANIRAEEDGDIKEINITHVVKEGSEKADASQFELLKVLGQGSFGKVFLVRKVTPPDANQLYAMKVLKKATLKVRDRVRTKMERDILADVNHPFVVKLHYAFQTEGKLYLILDFLRGGDLFTRLSKEVMFTEEDVKFYLAELALGLDHLHSLGIIYRDLKPENILLDEEGHIKLTDFGLCKEAIDHEKKAYSFCGTVEYMAPEVVNRQGHTHSADWWSFGVLMFEMLTGSLPFQGKDRKETMNLILKARLGMPQFLSAEAQSLLRALFKRNPTNRLGSGADGAEEIKRHGFFSTIDWNKLFRKEVKPPFRPAVARPDDTFYFDSEFTSRTPKDSPGVPPSAGAHQLFRGFSFVASTMLDEEGLVQPVQPPPHPVVQQLHGKNLLFSDGYILKEDIGMGSFSVCKRCVHKATNTEYAVKMIDKTSTDPSEEIEILLRYGQHPNIITLKDVYDNSKQVFLVTELMRGGELLDRILKQKFFSEREASAVLHTITKTVEYLHSQGVVHRDLKPSNILYVDESGNPESIRICDFGFAKQLRANNGLLMTPCYTANFVAPEVLKRQGYDEGCDIWSLGVLLYTMLAGFTPFANGPEDTPNEILNRIGNGHFSLTGGNWDTVSDAAKDLVSKMLHVDPHQRLTAKQVLKHPWIVQRDKLPNSQLPHQDPKLVKGAMAATYSALKNSQPTPELKPIESSFLAQRRVKKLPSTSL
;
A
#
# COMPACT_ATOMS: atom_id res chain seq x y z
N MET A 1 -11.01 2.57 -0.59
CA MET A 1 -10.87 3.71 -1.51
C MET A 1 -12.13 4.57 -1.65
N TRP A 2 -12.99 4.45 -2.68
CA TRP A 2 -14.11 5.40 -2.87
C TRP A 2 -15.34 5.20 -1.97
N ARG A 3 -15.30 4.20 -1.09
CA ARG A 3 -16.35 3.88 -0.11
C ARG A 3 -16.53 4.97 0.96
N HIS A 4 -15.56 5.89 1.13
CA HIS A 4 -15.47 6.79 2.30
C HIS A 4 -15.47 8.30 1.97
N ILE A 5 -15.44 8.63 0.67
CA ILE A 5 -15.59 9.97 0.10
C ILE A 5 -17.06 10.49 0.21
N PHE A 6 -18.03 9.62 0.52
CA PHE A 6 -19.47 10.00 0.49
C PHE A 6 -20.28 9.71 1.75
N ARG A 7 -19.69 9.78 2.95
CA ARG A 7 -20.49 9.73 4.20
C ARG A 7 -20.60 11.10 4.88
N THR A 8 -21.77 11.74 4.73
CA THR A 8 -22.43 12.46 5.83
C THR A 8 -23.92 12.11 5.94
N LYS A 9 -24.18 11.16 6.84
CA LYS A 9 -25.35 10.94 7.73
C LYS A 9 -26.75 10.56 7.21
N THR A 10 -27.22 9.48 7.83
CA THR A 10 -28.59 8.96 7.92
C THR A 10 -29.46 9.77 8.89
N ARG A 11 -30.72 9.99 8.47
CA ARG A 11 -32.00 10.29 9.17
C ARG A 11 -31.96 11.14 10.45
N ILE A 12 -32.49 12.36 10.34
CA ILE A 12 -33.10 13.10 11.46
C ILE A 12 -34.62 13.08 11.19
N ARG A 13 -35.42 12.67 12.19
CA ARG A 13 -36.83 13.08 12.29
C ARG A 13 -36.82 14.41 13.03
N GLU A 14 -37.13 15.51 12.36
CA GLU A 14 -37.38 16.79 13.01
C GLU A 14 -38.89 16.91 13.22
N ASN A 15 -39.29 17.11 14.47
CA ASN A 15 -40.59 17.64 14.81
C ASN A 15 -40.69 19.08 14.29
N GLU A 16 -41.87 19.40 13.78
CA GLU A 16 -42.28 20.72 13.32
C GLU A 16 -42.08 21.79 14.41
N SER A 17 -41.38 22.88 14.06
CA SER A 17 -41.80 24.28 14.26
C SER A 17 -40.59 25.22 14.21
N HIS A 18 -40.84 26.40 13.61
CA HIS A 18 -39.99 27.60 13.54
C HIS A 18 -39.29 27.88 12.19
N ILE A 19 -40.08 28.59 11.38
CA ILE A 19 -39.79 29.53 10.29
C ILE A 19 -38.38 30.12 10.39
N THR A 20 -37.62 30.02 9.29
CA THR A 20 -36.25 30.55 9.18
C THR A 20 -36.15 31.59 8.06
N TRP A 21 -35.26 32.55 8.27
CA TRP A 21 -34.83 33.73 7.51
C TRP A 21 -34.71 33.63 5.96
N ILE A 22 -34.92 32.46 5.38
CA ILE A 22 -34.81 32.17 3.94
C ILE A 22 -35.94 32.84 3.13
N GLU A 23 -37.11 33.07 3.72
CA GLU A 23 -38.22 33.73 3.00
C GLU A 23 -38.01 35.24 2.82
N ARG A 24 -37.16 35.89 3.63
CA ARG A 24 -36.92 37.34 3.54
C ARG A 24 -36.00 37.71 2.37
N ASP A 25 -34.98 36.92 2.09
CA ASP A 25 -34.03 37.22 1.00
C ASP A 25 -34.61 36.90 -0.38
N PHE A 26 -35.59 35.99 -0.48
CA PHE A 26 -36.28 35.68 -1.74
C PHE A 26 -37.38 36.71 -2.11
N ALA A 27 -37.90 37.48 -1.15
CA ALA A 27 -38.92 38.49 -1.41
C ALA A 27 -38.33 39.76 -2.04
N ASN A 28 -37.09 40.12 -1.72
CA ASN A 28 -36.45 41.35 -2.22
C ASN A 28 -35.88 41.24 -3.65
N ILE A 29 -35.77 40.03 -4.22
CA ILE A 29 -35.25 39.82 -5.58
C ILE A 29 -36.37 39.85 -6.64
N ARG A 30 -37.65 39.80 -6.24
CA ARG A 30 -38.79 39.73 -7.18
C ARG A 30 -39.35 41.09 -7.63
N ALA A 31 -38.77 42.21 -7.19
CA ALA A 31 -39.42 43.51 -7.33
C ALA A 31 -38.94 44.40 -8.47
N GLU A 32 -37.87 44.07 -9.21
CA GLU A 32 -37.39 44.92 -10.30
C GLU A 32 -37.01 44.10 -11.53
N GLU A 33 -37.41 44.64 -12.70
CA GLU A 33 -37.16 44.19 -14.09
C GLU A 33 -38.22 43.25 -14.70
N ASP A 34 -39.38 43.84 -15.03
CA ASP A 34 -40.24 43.40 -16.14
C ASP A 34 -39.77 44.13 -17.42
N GLY A 35 -39.11 43.40 -18.31
CA GLY A 35 -38.66 43.88 -19.61
C GLY A 35 -38.37 42.69 -20.52
N ASP A 36 -39.04 42.64 -21.67
CA ASP A 36 -38.96 41.57 -22.67
C ASP A 36 -37.51 41.27 -23.11
N ILE A 37 -36.86 40.29 -22.47
CA ILE A 37 -35.61 39.69 -22.94
C ILE A 37 -35.98 38.44 -23.74
N LYS A 38 -35.82 38.50 -25.07
CA LYS A 38 -35.81 37.31 -25.92
C LYS A 38 -34.66 36.39 -25.48
N GLU A 39 -34.98 35.34 -24.73
CA GLU A 39 -34.03 34.34 -24.27
C GLU A 39 -33.38 33.61 -25.46
N ILE A 40 -32.08 33.83 -25.65
CA ILE A 40 -31.25 32.97 -26.50
C ILE A 40 -30.91 31.73 -25.66
N ASN A 41 -31.31 30.55 -26.13
CA ASN A 41 -31.04 29.25 -25.51
C ASN A 41 -29.55 28.90 -25.64
N ILE A 42 -28.70 29.40 -24.74
CA ILE A 42 -27.28 29.04 -24.68
C ILE A 42 -27.11 27.87 -23.69
N THR A 43 -27.14 26.64 -24.21
CA THR A 43 -26.96 25.40 -23.44
C THR A 43 -25.50 24.98 -23.27
N HIS A 44 -24.57 25.62 -23.99
CA HIS A 44 -23.18 25.16 -24.10
C HIS A 44 -22.21 26.34 -24.05
N VAL A 45 -21.42 26.43 -22.98
CA VAL A 45 -20.22 27.26 -22.95
C VAL A 45 -19.05 26.31 -23.10
N VAL A 46 -18.52 26.20 -24.31
CA VAL A 46 -17.25 25.54 -24.60
C VAL A 46 -16.33 26.66 -25.10
N LYS A 47 -15.10 26.74 -24.59
CA LYS A 47 -14.10 27.70 -25.10
C LYS A 47 -13.92 27.42 -26.61
N GLU A 48 -14.00 28.46 -27.43
CA GLU A 48 -13.95 28.36 -28.89
C GLU A 48 -12.74 27.51 -29.34
N GLY A 49 -12.97 26.39 -30.04
CA GLY A 49 -11.92 25.46 -30.49
C GLY A 49 -11.71 24.17 -29.65
N SER A 50 -12.46 23.94 -28.57
CA SER A 50 -12.31 22.72 -27.73
C SER A 50 -13.29 21.60 -28.13
N GLU A 51 -12.82 20.35 -28.24
CA GLU A 51 -13.69 19.18 -28.50
C GLU A 51 -14.68 18.95 -27.34
N LYS A 52 -15.93 18.61 -27.65
CA LYS A 52 -16.97 18.35 -26.65
C LYS A 52 -16.69 17.01 -25.94
N ALA A 53 -16.46 17.04 -24.63
CA ALA A 53 -16.31 15.82 -23.83
C ALA A 53 -17.64 15.05 -23.72
N ASP A 54 -17.61 13.73 -24.01
CA ASP A 54 -18.78 12.84 -23.96
C ASP A 54 -18.44 11.47 -23.34
N ALA A 55 -19.43 10.79 -22.75
CA ALA A 55 -19.25 9.48 -22.13
C ALA A 55 -18.73 8.41 -23.12
N SER A 56 -19.10 8.50 -24.40
CA SER A 56 -18.64 7.57 -25.44
C SER A 56 -17.13 7.63 -25.72
N GLN A 57 -16.46 8.70 -25.30
CA GLN A 57 -15.01 8.86 -25.44
C GLN A 57 -14.21 8.09 -24.37
N PHE A 58 -14.90 7.41 -23.45
CA PHE A 58 -14.29 6.72 -22.31
C PHE A 58 -14.79 5.27 -22.22
N GLU A 59 -13.88 4.31 -22.43
CA GLU A 59 -14.13 2.89 -22.22
C GLU A 59 -14.10 2.56 -20.72
N LEU A 60 -15.17 1.96 -20.20
CA LEU A 60 -15.26 1.54 -18.80
C LEU A 60 -14.50 0.22 -18.57
N LEU A 61 -13.47 0.25 -17.72
CA LEU A 61 -12.63 -0.92 -17.43
C LEU A 61 -13.03 -1.63 -16.14
N LYS A 62 -13.16 -0.89 -15.03
CA LYS A 62 -13.43 -1.46 -13.69
C LYS A 62 -14.25 -0.50 -12.84
N VAL A 63 -14.98 -1.01 -11.84
CA VAL A 63 -15.59 -0.17 -10.78
C VAL A 63 -14.56 0.02 -9.66
N LEU A 64 -14.14 1.25 -9.41
CA LEU A 64 -13.18 1.58 -8.34
C LEU A 64 -13.88 1.83 -7.00
N GLY A 65 -15.16 2.20 -7.03
CA GLY A 65 -16.05 2.15 -5.87
C GLY A 65 -17.41 2.79 -6.10
N GLN A 66 -18.22 2.80 -5.05
CA GLN A 66 -19.61 3.25 -5.10
C GLN A 66 -19.98 4.02 -3.82
N GLY A 67 -20.56 5.21 -3.99
CA GLY A 67 -21.10 6.05 -2.93
C GLY A 67 -22.62 6.11 -2.94
N SER A 68 -23.20 6.92 -2.05
CA SER A 68 -24.66 7.10 -1.93
C SER A 68 -25.31 7.78 -3.15
N PHE A 69 -24.55 8.56 -3.91
CA PHE A 69 -25.07 9.40 -5.00
C PHE A 69 -24.42 9.12 -6.37
N GLY A 70 -23.48 8.17 -6.43
CA GLY A 70 -22.67 7.95 -7.62
C GLY A 70 -21.75 6.74 -7.56
N LYS A 71 -21.09 6.48 -8.69
CA LYS A 71 -20.09 5.42 -8.87
C LYS A 71 -18.80 6.01 -9.41
N VAL A 72 -17.67 5.39 -9.09
CA VAL A 72 -16.38 5.74 -9.67
C VAL A 72 -15.86 4.55 -10.46
N PHE A 73 -15.46 4.81 -11.70
CA PHE A 73 -14.97 3.82 -12.64
C PHE A 73 -13.54 4.14 -13.03
N LEU A 74 -12.75 3.10 -13.27
CA LEU A 74 -11.53 3.21 -14.06
C LEU A 74 -11.95 3.25 -15.51
N VAL A 75 -11.50 4.26 -16.23
CA VAL A 75 -11.80 4.42 -17.65
C VAL A 75 -10.53 4.62 -18.46
N ARG A 76 -10.58 4.21 -19.72
CA ARG A 76 -9.57 4.50 -20.74
C ARG A 76 -10.16 5.47 -21.75
N LYS A 77 -9.49 6.59 -22.01
CA LYS A 77 -9.92 7.48 -23.08
C LYS A 77 -9.62 6.84 -24.44
N VAL A 78 -10.57 6.87 -25.37
CA VAL A 78 -10.43 6.23 -26.68
C VAL A 78 -10.21 7.21 -27.82
N THR A 79 -10.39 8.52 -27.58
CA THR A 79 -10.20 9.57 -28.56
C THR A 79 -8.92 10.39 -28.30
N PRO A 80 -8.29 10.98 -29.33
CA PRO A 80 -7.19 11.95 -29.18
C PRO A 80 -7.59 13.19 -28.34
N PRO A 81 -6.65 14.00 -27.83
CA PRO A 81 -5.18 13.87 -27.98
C PRO A 81 -4.55 12.80 -27.06
N ASP A 82 -5.16 12.52 -25.92
CA ASP A 82 -4.72 11.62 -24.86
C ASP A 82 -5.36 10.22 -24.94
N ALA A 83 -5.45 9.68 -26.16
CA ALA A 83 -5.97 8.34 -26.39
C ALA A 83 -5.15 7.29 -25.61
N ASN A 84 -5.83 6.28 -25.07
CA ASN A 84 -5.34 5.22 -24.18
C ASN A 84 -4.95 5.65 -22.76
N GLN A 85 -5.03 6.94 -22.41
CA GLN A 85 -4.78 7.40 -21.04
C GLN A 85 -5.86 6.89 -20.08
N LEU A 86 -5.44 6.52 -18.86
CA LEU A 86 -6.32 6.02 -17.81
C LEU A 86 -6.75 7.14 -16.86
N TYR A 87 -8.03 7.13 -16.49
CA TYR A 87 -8.63 8.11 -15.60
C TYR A 87 -9.58 7.47 -14.59
N ALA A 88 -9.84 8.20 -13.50
CA ALA A 88 -10.94 7.92 -12.60
C ALA A 88 -12.18 8.74 -13.03
N MET A 89 -13.21 8.06 -13.53
CA MET A 89 -14.50 8.67 -13.88
C MET A 89 -15.47 8.59 -12.72
N LYS A 90 -15.79 9.73 -12.10
CA LYS A 90 -16.83 9.87 -11.08
C LYS A 90 -18.15 10.26 -11.74
N VAL A 91 -19.16 9.39 -11.58
CA VAL A 91 -20.50 9.53 -12.18
C VAL A 91 -21.53 9.77 -11.09
N LEU A 92 -22.25 10.89 -11.13
CA LEU A 92 -23.33 11.23 -10.19
C LEU A 92 -24.68 11.28 -10.90
N LYS A 93 -25.74 10.73 -10.27
CA LYS A 93 -27.10 10.76 -10.83
C LYS A 93 -27.84 12.02 -10.37
N LYS A 94 -28.27 12.88 -11.31
CA LYS A 94 -28.94 14.17 -11.01
C LYS A 94 -30.23 13.99 -10.21
N ALA A 95 -31.01 12.96 -10.52
CA ALA A 95 -32.27 12.65 -9.82
C ALA A 95 -32.08 12.29 -8.34
N THR A 96 -30.91 11.76 -7.95
CA THR A 96 -30.62 11.40 -6.56
C THR A 96 -29.98 12.53 -5.75
N LEU A 97 -29.56 13.62 -6.41
CA LEU A 97 -28.95 14.77 -5.76
C LEU A 97 -30.02 15.72 -5.22
N LYS A 98 -29.99 15.98 -3.91
CA LYS A 98 -30.79 17.04 -3.29
C LYS A 98 -30.23 18.41 -3.70
N VAL A 99 -31.04 19.47 -3.57
CA VAL A 99 -30.63 20.85 -3.95
C VAL A 99 -29.26 21.23 -3.40
N ARG A 100 -29.00 20.96 -2.11
CA ARG A 100 -27.70 21.22 -1.46
C ARG A 100 -26.54 20.43 -2.09
N ASP A 101 -26.77 19.17 -2.46
CA ASP A 101 -25.74 18.32 -3.06
C ASP A 101 -25.44 18.74 -4.50
N ARG A 102 -26.43 19.28 -5.22
CA ARG A 102 -26.22 19.85 -6.56
C ARG A 102 -25.29 21.07 -6.53
N VAL A 103 -25.52 21.99 -5.60
CA VAL A 103 -24.66 23.17 -5.41
C VAL A 103 -23.23 22.74 -5.06
N ARG A 104 -23.09 21.76 -4.15
CA ARG A 104 -21.77 21.18 -3.80
C ARG A 104 -21.06 20.56 -4.98
N THR A 105 -21.74 19.77 -5.81
CA THR A 105 -21.12 19.15 -7.00
C THR A 105 -20.68 20.20 -8.02
N LYS A 106 -21.43 21.31 -8.16
CA LYS A 106 -21.01 22.42 -9.01
C LYS A 106 -19.76 23.11 -8.46
N MET A 107 -19.75 23.45 -7.16
CA MET A 107 -18.59 24.02 -6.47
C MET A 107 -17.36 23.11 -6.52
N GLU A 108 -17.53 21.80 -6.33
CA GLU A 108 -16.45 20.81 -6.44
C GLU A 108 -15.78 20.88 -7.81
N ARG A 109 -16.59 20.95 -8.88
CA ARG A 109 -16.12 21.08 -10.25
C ARG A 109 -15.43 22.42 -10.49
N ASP A 110 -16.00 23.52 -10.01
CA ASP A 110 -15.44 24.88 -10.17
C ASP A 110 -14.07 24.97 -9.47
N ILE A 111 -13.98 24.55 -8.20
CA ILE A 111 -12.72 24.50 -7.44
C ILE A 111 -11.66 23.66 -8.16
N LEU A 112 -12.03 22.46 -8.59
CA LEU A 112 -11.09 21.56 -9.26
C LEU A 112 -10.63 22.06 -10.65
N ALA A 113 -11.38 22.96 -11.28
CA ALA A 113 -10.98 23.57 -12.54
C ALA A 113 -9.89 24.64 -12.36
N ASP A 114 -9.88 25.32 -11.20
CA ASP A 114 -8.96 26.42 -10.91
C ASP A 114 -7.71 25.98 -10.12
N VAL A 115 -7.74 24.79 -9.50
CA VAL A 115 -6.62 24.26 -8.71
C VAL A 115 -5.65 23.45 -9.58
N ASN A 116 -4.38 23.84 -9.59
CA ASN A 116 -3.30 23.09 -10.24
C ASN A 116 -2.09 22.96 -9.31
N HIS A 117 -1.94 21.79 -8.69
CA HIS A 117 -0.88 21.54 -7.72
C HIS A 117 -0.47 20.05 -7.70
N PRO A 118 0.83 19.70 -7.57
CA PRO A 118 1.30 18.31 -7.65
C PRO A 118 0.66 17.36 -6.64
N PHE A 119 0.28 17.89 -5.46
CA PHE A 119 -0.33 17.15 -4.35
C PHE A 119 -1.85 17.33 -4.24
N VAL A 120 -2.50 17.81 -5.30
CA VAL A 120 -3.96 17.87 -5.43
C VAL A 120 -4.39 17.09 -6.67
N VAL A 121 -5.51 16.36 -6.59
CA VAL A 121 -6.07 15.63 -7.73
C VAL A 121 -6.44 16.60 -8.87
N LYS A 122 -6.04 16.29 -10.09
CA LYS A 122 -6.39 17.11 -11.26
C LYS A 122 -7.74 16.71 -11.84
N LEU A 123 -8.53 17.70 -12.26
CA LEU A 123 -9.71 17.53 -13.11
C LEU A 123 -9.32 17.73 -14.57
N HIS A 124 -9.48 16.69 -15.38
CA HIS A 124 -9.15 16.73 -16.81
C HIS A 124 -10.36 17.12 -17.64
N TYR A 125 -11.51 16.52 -17.34
CA TYR A 125 -12.77 16.78 -18.03
C TYR A 125 -13.93 16.81 -17.04
N ALA A 126 -14.90 17.67 -17.30
CA ALA A 126 -16.22 17.58 -16.70
C ALA A 126 -17.28 17.67 -17.79
N PHE A 127 -18.31 16.84 -17.72
CA PHE A 127 -19.42 16.90 -18.66
C PHE A 127 -20.68 16.35 -18.02
N GLN A 128 -21.81 16.48 -18.73
CA GLN A 128 -23.10 16.07 -18.22
C GLN A 128 -23.98 15.51 -19.33
N THR A 129 -24.88 14.62 -18.94
CA THR A 129 -26.01 14.17 -19.76
C THR A 129 -27.31 14.67 -19.15
N GLU A 130 -28.46 14.34 -19.76
CA GLU A 130 -29.77 14.71 -19.18
C GLU A 130 -29.91 14.23 -17.73
N GLY A 131 -29.49 12.99 -17.43
CA GLY A 131 -29.67 12.38 -16.12
C GLY A 131 -28.45 12.39 -15.19
N LYS A 132 -27.25 12.76 -15.65
CA LYS A 132 -26.00 12.53 -14.89
C LYS A 132 -24.95 13.63 -15.06
N LEU A 133 -24.01 13.65 -14.11
CA LEU A 133 -22.79 14.47 -14.11
C LEU A 133 -21.57 13.56 -14.10
N TYR A 134 -20.53 13.96 -14.81
CA TYR A 134 -19.29 13.22 -14.99
C TYR A 134 -18.10 14.11 -14.66
N LEU A 135 -17.21 13.63 -13.80
CA LEU A 135 -15.92 14.25 -13.49
C LEU A 135 -14.82 13.23 -13.82
N ILE A 136 -13.86 13.62 -14.65
CA ILE A 136 -12.72 12.81 -15.06
C ILE A 136 -11.48 13.32 -14.35
N LEU A 137 -10.98 12.50 -13.41
CA LEU A 137 -9.93 12.83 -12.46
C LEU A 137 -8.69 11.96 -12.68
N ASP A 138 -7.56 12.35 -12.08
CA ASP A 138 -6.38 11.49 -11.99
C ASP A 138 -6.74 10.08 -11.47
N PHE A 139 -6.20 9.05 -12.11
CA PHE A 139 -6.26 7.69 -11.60
C PHE A 139 -5.07 7.41 -10.67
N LEU A 140 -5.32 7.43 -9.36
CA LEU A 140 -4.29 7.27 -8.32
C LEU A 140 -4.23 5.82 -7.83
N ARG A 141 -3.15 5.12 -8.20
CA ARG A 141 -3.03 3.65 -8.08
C ARG A 141 -2.55 3.16 -6.72
N GLY A 142 -1.85 4.01 -5.96
CA GLY A 142 -1.26 3.66 -4.66
C GLY A 142 -2.28 3.51 -3.53
N GLY A 143 -3.52 3.92 -3.77
CA GLY A 143 -4.62 3.76 -2.85
C GLY A 143 -4.71 4.80 -1.75
N ASP A 144 -5.61 4.58 -0.79
CA ASP A 144 -5.85 5.56 0.28
C ASP A 144 -4.90 5.36 1.48
N LEU A 145 -4.49 6.47 2.09
CA LEU A 145 -3.58 6.49 3.23
C LEU A 145 -4.18 5.74 4.44
N PHE A 146 -5.50 5.73 4.58
CA PHE A 146 -6.21 4.96 5.60
C PHE A 146 -5.92 3.45 5.52
N THR A 147 -5.96 2.88 4.32
CA THR A 147 -5.68 1.46 4.09
C THR A 147 -4.24 1.12 4.45
N ARG A 148 -3.30 2.02 4.14
CA ARG A 148 -1.90 1.87 4.54
C ARG A 148 -1.75 1.93 6.06
N LEU A 149 -2.28 2.96 6.70
CA LEU A 149 -2.24 3.12 8.16
C LEU A 149 -2.86 1.91 8.89
N SER A 150 -3.94 1.36 8.34
CA SER A 150 -4.61 0.17 8.88
C SER A 150 -3.76 -1.11 8.79
N LYS A 151 -2.91 -1.25 7.77
CA LYS A 151 -1.99 -2.40 7.63
C LYS A 151 -0.78 -2.25 8.55
N GLU A 152 -0.33 -1.02 8.75
CA GLU A 152 0.93 -0.70 9.40
C GLU A 152 0.83 -0.42 10.90
N VAL A 153 -0.41 -0.36 11.44
CA VAL A 153 -0.77 0.09 12.79
C VAL A 153 -0.47 1.58 13.03
N MET A 154 0.70 2.06 12.62
CA MET A 154 1.20 3.44 12.76
C MET A 154 2.45 3.64 11.89
N PHE A 155 2.73 4.91 11.59
CA PHE A 155 3.80 5.36 10.72
C PHE A 155 4.98 5.93 11.48
N THR A 156 6.08 5.99 10.74
CA THR A 156 7.35 6.50 11.19
C THR A 156 7.28 8.02 11.35
N GLU A 157 7.94 8.63 12.35
CA GLU A 157 8.06 10.10 12.41
C GLU A 157 8.62 10.68 11.11
N GLU A 158 9.56 9.99 10.44
CA GLU A 158 10.09 10.41 9.13
C GLU A 158 9.05 10.26 8.00
N ASP A 159 8.27 9.18 7.99
CA ASP A 159 7.20 8.94 7.01
C ASP A 159 6.07 9.95 7.20
N VAL A 160 5.70 10.21 8.46
CA VAL A 160 4.74 11.23 8.86
C VAL A 160 5.23 12.60 8.44
N LYS A 161 6.51 12.93 8.69
CA LYS A 161 7.11 14.20 8.27
C LYS A 161 7.04 14.37 6.75
N PHE A 162 7.37 13.34 5.99
CA PHE A 162 7.28 13.35 4.53
C PHE A 162 5.84 13.61 4.06
N TYR A 163 4.87 12.79 4.49
CA TYR A 163 3.48 12.92 4.03
C TYR A 163 2.80 14.21 4.50
N LEU A 164 3.10 14.67 5.72
CA LEU A 164 2.61 15.95 6.23
C LEU A 164 3.22 17.14 5.50
N ALA A 165 4.48 17.06 5.06
CA ALA A 165 5.09 18.13 4.29
C ALA A 165 4.44 18.28 2.90
N GLU A 166 4.19 17.18 2.19
CA GLU A 166 3.45 17.21 0.92
C GLU A 166 2.03 17.75 1.10
N LEU A 167 1.37 17.31 2.18
CA LEU A 167 0.04 17.76 2.52
C LEU A 167 -0.01 19.24 2.87
N ALA A 168 1.00 19.75 3.60
CA ALA A 168 1.12 21.17 3.93
C ALA A 168 1.25 22.02 2.65
N LEU A 169 2.02 21.58 1.65
CA LEU A 169 2.11 22.26 0.35
C LEU A 169 0.75 22.29 -0.38
N GLY A 170 0.03 21.16 -0.38
CA GLY A 170 -1.31 21.09 -0.97
C GLY A 170 -2.32 22.02 -0.29
N LEU A 171 -2.35 22.05 1.05
CA LEU A 171 -3.23 22.92 1.82
C LEU A 171 -2.87 24.40 1.66
N ASP A 172 -1.57 24.73 1.68
CA ASP A 172 -1.07 26.09 1.46
C ASP A 172 -1.57 26.66 0.13
N HIS A 173 -1.47 25.88 -0.95
CA HIS A 173 -2.00 26.29 -2.25
C HIS A 173 -3.51 26.54 -2.23
N LEU A 174 -4.30 25.65 -1.63
CA LEU A 174 -5.76 25.85 -1.51
C LEU A 174 -6.09 27.11 -0.68
N HIS A 175 -5.39 27.32 0.43
CA HIS A 175 -5.60 28.46 1.31
C HIS A 175 -5.21 29.77 0.61
N SER A 176 -4.17 29.77 -0.23
CA SER A 176 -3.76 30.92 -1.04
C SER A 176 -4.83 31.36 -2.06
N LEU A 177 -5.65 30.40 -2.52
CA LEU A 177 -6.81 30.63 -3.38
C LEU A 177 -8.10 30.96 -2.59
N GLY A 178 -8.02 31.04 -1.25
CA GLY A 178 -9.17 31.30 -0.39
C GLY A 178 -10.11 30.11 -0.20
N ILE A 179 -9.67 28.90 -0.55
CA ILE A 179 -10.44 27.66 -0.45
C ILE A 179 -10.14 26.98 0.89
N ILE A 180 -11.18 26.65 1.66
CA ILE A 180 -11.09 25.86 2.89
C ILE A 180 -11.45 24.41 2.56
N TYR A 181 -10.60 23.44 2.91
CA TYR A 181 -10.77 22.04 2.52
C TYR A 181 -11.85 21.30 3.33
N ARG A 182 -11.80 21.40 4.67
CA ARG A 182 -12.83 20.97 5.65
C ARG A 182 -13.14 19.48 5.82
N ASP A 183 -12.48 18.59 5.10
CA ASP A 183 -12.68 17.14 5.29
C ASP A 183 -11.35 16.37 5.24
N LEU A 184 -10.32 16.91 5.90
CA LEU A 184 -9.02 16.27 5.98
C LEU A 184 -9.08 15.04 6.88
N LYS A 185 -8.81 13.87 6.27
CA LYS A 185 -8.79 12.54 6.89
C LYS A 185 -7.98 11.58 6.01
N PRO A 186 -7.43 10.48 6.55
CA PRO A 186 -6.62 9.54 5.78
C PRO A 186 -7.36 8.93 4.58
N GLU A 187 -8.69 8.86 4.62
CA GLU A 187 -9.50 8.35 3.51
C GLU A 187 -9.51 9.25 2.26
N ASN A 188 -9.26 10.55 2.42
CA ASN A 188 -9.27 11.53 1.33
C ASN A 188 -7.86 11.90 0.84
N ILE A 189 -6.84 11.16 1.30
CA ILE A 189 -5.46 11.28 0.86
C ILE A 189 -5.13 10.01 0.10
N LEU A 190 -4.95 10.14 -1.22
CA LEU A 190 -4.61 9.03 -2.10
C LEU A 190 -3.12 9.07 -2.45
N LEU A 191 -2.56 7.93 -2.83
CA LEU A 191 -1.17 7.80 -3.28
C LEU A 191 -1.12 7.56 -4.79
N ASP A 192 -0.20 8.22 -5.48
CA ASP A 192 0.16 7.88 -6.86
C ASP A 192 1.05 6.62 -6.92
N GLU A 193 1.45 6.20 -8.11
CA GLU A 193 2.30 5.02 -8.35
C GLU A 193 3.73 5.14 -7.80
N GLU A 194 4.23 6.36 -7.58
CA GLU A 194 5.53 6.61 -6.94
C GLU A 194 5.40 6.61 -5.41
N GLY A 195 4.20 6.88 -4.89
CA GLY A 195 3.91 6.93 -3.46
C GLY A 195 3.82 8.34 -2.89
N HIS A 196 3.69 9.37 -3.73
CA HIS A 196 3.39 10.73 -3.30
C HIS A 196 1.89 10.89 -3.05
N ILE A 197 1.52 11.76 -2.12
CA ILE A 197 0.12 11.98 -1.79
C ILE A 197 -0.58 12.93 -2.77
N LYS A 198 -1.88 12.73 -2.97
CA LYS A 198 -2.78 13.71 -3.54
C LYS A 198 -4.05 13.84 -2.72
N LEU A 199 -4.41 15.09 -2.41
CA LEU A 199 -5.71 15.44 -1.87
C LEU A 199 -6.81 15.18 -2.90
N THR A 200 -7.88 14.50 -2.48
CA THR A 200 -9.07 14.27 -3.31
C THR A 200 -10.34 14.71 -2.58
N ASP A 201 -11.52 14.51 -3.19
CA ASP A 201 -12.84 14.77 -2.58
C ASP A 201 -13.09 16.22 -2.13
N PHE A 202 -13.31 17.10 -3.10
CA PHE A 202 -13.53 18.52 -2.87
C PHE A 202 -15.01 18.88 -2.61
N GLY A 203 -15.89 17.87 -2.43
CA GLY A 203 -17.33 18.05 -2.28
C GLY A 203 -17.77 18.81 -1.01
N LEU A 204 -16.86 18.97 -0.04
CA LEU A 204 -17.06 19.76 1.17
C LEU A 204 -16.22 21.04 1.21
N CYS A 205 -15.42 21.34 0.18
CA CYS A 205 -14.65 22.56 0.14
C CYS A 205 -15.55 23.79 0.03
N LYS A 206 -15.03 24.96 0.42
CA LYS A 206 -15.74 26.23 0.30
C LYS A 206 -14.79 27.39 0.20
N GLU A 207 -15.07 28.29 -0.74
CA GLU A 207 -14.45 29.61 -0.81
C GLU A 207 -14.94 30.49 0.34
N ALA A 208 -14.01 31.20 0.96
CA ALA A 208 -14.28 32.13 2.03
C ALA A 208 -14.82 33.48 1.49
N ILE A 209 -16.07 33.48 1.01
CA ILE A 209 -16.71 34.60 0.27
C ILE A 209 -17.22 35.73 1.20
N ASP A 210 -17.35 35.48 2.51
CA ASP A 210 -17.86 36.47 3.48
C ASP A 210 -16.83 37.58 3.76
N HIS A 211 -17.27 38.77 4.19
CA HIS A 211 -16.41 39.89 4.59
C HIS A 211 -15.42 39.51 5.71
N GLU A 212 -15.79 38.56 6.56
CA GLU A 212 -14.92 37.97 7.59
C GLU A 212 -14.15 36.71 7.13
N LYS A 213 -14.27 36.32 5.85
CA LYS A 213 -13.68 35.10 5.27
C LYS A 213 -14.03 33.80 6.04
N LYS A 214 -15.24 33.72 6.61
CA LYS A 214 -15.69 32.58 7.41
C LYS A 214 -16.71 31.69 6.70
N ALA A 215 -16.70 30.41 7.06
CA ALA A 215 -17.73 29.44 6.72
C ALA A 215 -18.49 29.01 7.99
N TYR A 216 -19.83 28.95 7.93
CA TYR A 216 -20.68 28.61 9.08
C TYR A 216 -21.29 27.20 9.03
N SER A 217 -21.05 26.46 7.95
CA SER A 217 -21.65 25.14 7.76
C SER A 217 -21.02 24.11 8.70
N PHE A 218 -21.86 23.38 9.44
CA PHE A 218 -21.42 22.19 10.17
C PHE A 218 -21.23 21.02 9.17
N CYS A 219 -19.98 20.70 8.82
CA CYS A 219 -19.61 19.61 7.90
C CYS A 219 -18.23 19.04 8.22
N GLY A 220 -17.91 17.87 7.64
CA GLY A 220 -16.69 17.10 7.88
C GLY A 220 -16.92 15.85 8.74
N THR A 221 -15.84 15.14 9.03
CA THR A 221 -15.80 13.98 9.93
C THR A 221 -15.57 14.45 11.37
N VAL A 222 -16.45 14.08 12.31
CA VAL A 222 -16.54 14.70 13.66
C VAL A 222 -15.22 14.63 14.40
N GLU A 223 -14.53 13.49 14.27
CA GLU A 223 -13.26 13.17 14.92
C GLU A 223 -12.12 14.11 14.48
N TYR A 224 -12.21 14.72 13.30
CA TYR A 224 -11.23 15.67 12.74
C TYR A 224 -11.69 17.13 12.87
N MET A 225 -12.93 17.39 13.30
CA MET A 225 -13.45 18.76 13.38
C MET A 225 -12.75 19.59 14.45
N ALA A 226 -12.43 20.83 14.08
CA ALA A 226 -11.92 21.83 15.01
C ALA A 226 -12.98 22.28 16.03
N PRO A 227 -12.59 22.74 17.24
CA PRO A 227 -13.51 23.20 18.28
C PRO A 227 -14.50 24.27 17.82
N GLU A 228 -14.05 25.23 17.00
CA GLU A 228 -14.89 26.30 16.45
C GLU A 228 -15.96 25.79 15.47
N VAL A 229 -15.67 24.69 14.75
CA VAL A 229 -16.63 24.01 13.87
C VAL A 229 -17.68 23.28 14.72
N VAL A 230 -17.23 22.60 15.79
CA VAL A 230 -18.10 21.90 16.74
C VAL A 230 -19.05 22.88 17.45
N ASN A 231 -18.54 24.06 17.84
CA ASN A 231 -19.31 25.13 18.47
C ASN A 231 -20.13 26.00 17.49
N ARG A 232 -20.02 25.77 16.17
CA ARG A 232 -20.74 26.52 15.12
C ARG A 232 -20.46 28.03 15.14
N GLN A 233 -19.24 28.43 15.52
CA GLN A 233 -18.85 29.86 15.64
C GLN A 233 -18.40 30.49 14.31
N GLY A 234 -18.51 29.75 13.21
CA GLY A 234 -17.81 30.06 11.96
C GLY A 234 -16.36 29.58 12.01
N HIS A 235 -15.80 29.23 10.86
CA HIS A 235 -14.43 28.75 10.73
C HIS A 235 -13.76 29.26 9.46
N THR A 236 -12.44 29.41 9.51
CA THR A 236 -11.58 29.77 8.38
C THR A 236 -10.69 28.56 8.02
N HIS A 237 -9.65 28.79 7.22
CA HIS A 237 -8.61 27.80 6.92
C HIS A 237 -7.90 27.24 8.18
N SER A 238 -7.97 27.92 9.33
CA SER A 238 -7.45 27.43 10.62
C SER A 238 -8.00 26.06 11.02
N ALA A 239 -9.23 25.72 10.59
CA ALA A 239 -9.85 24.43 10.88
C ALA A 239 -9.14 23.27 10.16
N ASP A 240 -8.52 23.52 9.00
CA ASP A 240 -7.74 22.50 8.29
C ASP A 240 -6.45 22.19 9.06
N TRP A 241 -5.81 23.17 9.70
CA TRP A 241 -4.63 22.95 10.55
C TRP A 241 -4.93 22.15 11.82
N TRP A 242 -6.13 22.29 12.39
CA TRP A 242 -6.57 21.38 13.45
C TRP A 242 -6.69 19.95 12.93
N SER A 243 -7.36 19.77 11.78
CA SER A 243 -7.52 18.46 11.14
C SER A 243 -6.17 17.84 10.77
N PHE A 244 -5.20 18.66 10.37
CA PHE A 244 -3.81 18.28 10.09
C PHE A 244 -3.13 17.75 11.36
N GLY A 245 -3.36 18.38 12.51
CA GLY A 245 -2.92 17.88 13.82
C GLY A 245 -3.57 16.55 14.23
N VAL A 246 -4.87 16.38 13.95
CA VAL A 246 -5.57 15.10 14.18
C VAL A 246 -4.95 14.00 13.32
N LEU A 247 -4.73 14.28 12.03
CA LEU A 247 -4.10 13.34 11.10
C LEU A 247 -2.67 12.99 11.54
N MET A 248 -1.85 13.98 11.91
CA MET A 248 -0.51 13.77 12.46
C MET A 248 -0.54 12.82 13.66
N PHE A 249 -1.43 13.08 14.63
CA PHE A 249 -1.57 12.24 15.82
C PHE A 249 -1.99 10.81 15.46
N GLU A 250 -2.95 10.64 14.55
CA GLU A 250 -3.43 9.32 14.13
C GLU A 250 -2.34 8.53 13.41
N MET A 251 -1.56 9.17 12.53
CA MET A 251 -0.45 8.49 11.86
C MET A 251 0.66 8.10 12.82
N LEU A 252 0.95 8.91 13.84
CA LEU A 252 2.00 8.66 14.82
C LEU A 252 1.63 7.63 15.90
N THR A 253 0.35 7.44 16.17
CA THR A 253 -0.12 6.64 17.32
C THR A 253 -1.05 5.49 16.93
N GLY A 254 -1.54 5.47 15.69
CA GLY A 254 -2.59 4.54 15.23
C GLY A 254 -3.98 4.81 15.83
N SER A 255 -4.12 5.87 16.64
CA SER A 255 -5.34 6.18 17.40
C SER A 255 -5.73 7.65 17.24
N LEU A 256 -7.02 7.95 17.38
CA LEU A 256 -7.49 9.34 17.33
C LEU A 256 -7.22 10.05 18.67
N PRO A 257 -6.88 11.36 18.66
CA PRO A 257 -6.60 12.13 19.88
C PRO A 257 -7.86 12.35 20.73
N PHE A 258 -9.03 12.44 20.09
CA PHE A 258 -10.32 12.65 20.76
C PHE A 258 -11.37 11.71 20.15
N GLN A 259 -11.76 10.67 20.90
CA GLN A 259 -12.80 9.75 20.47
C GLN A 259 -13.58 9.22 21.68
N GLY A 260 -14.90 9.38 21.67
CA GLY A 260 -15.82 8.84 22.67
C GLY A 260 -16.63 7.66 22.14
N LYS A 261 -17.48 7.08 22.99
CA LYS A 261 -18.39 5.98 22.64
C LYS A 261 -19.47 6.41 21.65
N ASP A 262 -19.81 7.68 21.65
CA ASP A 262 -20.79 8.30 20.77
C ASP A 262 -20.35 9.70 20.33
N ARG A 263 -21.07 10.25 19.35
CA ARG A 263 -20.76 11.56 18.77
C ARG A 263 -20.77 12.69 19.79
N LYS A 264 -21.71 12.68 20.74
CA LYS A 264 -21.86 13.75 21.73
C LYS A 264 -20.67 13.74 22.68
N GLU A 265 -20.22 12.56 23.08
CA GLU A 265 -19.00 12.40 23.87
C GLU A 265 -17.76 12.83 23.08
N THR A 266 -17.59 12.41 21.83
CA THR A 266 -16.48 12.88 20.98
C THR A 266 -16.44 14.40 20.86
N MET A 267 -17.59 15.04 20.63
CA MET A 267 -17.70 16.50 20.59
C MET A 267 -17.29 17.14 21.93
N ASN A 268 -17.73 16.58 23.05
CA ASN A 268 -17.33 17.08 24.37
C ASN A 268 -15.80 16.94 24.60
N LEU A 269 -15.20 15.84 24.15
CA LEU A 269 -13.75 15.62 24.24
C LEU A 269 -12.99 16.65 23.40
N ILE A 270 -13.39 16.89 22.15
CA ILE A 270 -12.79 17.93 21.29
C ILE A 270 -12.83 19.29 22.00
N LEU A 271 -13.97 19.65 22.59
CA LEU A 271 -14.14 20.93 23.25
C LEU A 271 -13.38 21.07 24.58
N LYS A 272 -13.26 19.99 25.38
CA LYS A 272 -12.84 20.11 26.80
C LYS A 272 -11.63 19.26 27.20
N ALA A 273 -11.36 18.15 26.53
CA ALA A 273 -10.33 17.20 26.97
C ALA A 273 -8.92 17.76 26.80
N ARG A 274 -8.02 17.47 27.73
CA ARG A 274 -6.59 17.74 27.52
C ARG A 274 -6.05 16.71 26.54
N LEU A 275 -5.19 17.15 25.62
CA LEU A 275 -4.49 16.23 24.72
C LEU A 275 -3.56 15.34 25.57
N GLY A 276 -3.81 14.04 25.55
CA GLY A 276 -2.88 13.07 26.12
C GLY A 276 -1.67 12.97 25.20
N MET A 277 -0.55 13.61 25.57
CA MET A 277 0.65 13.60 24.74
C MET A 277 1.32 12.23 24.84
N PRO A 278 1.49 11.49 23.73
CA PRO A 278 2.26 10.29 23.71
C PRO A 278 3.70 10.66 23.99
N GLN A 279 4.11 10.21 25.15
CA GLN A 279 5.32 10.63 25.81
C GLN A 279 6.56 10.21 25.01
N PHE A 280 6.35 9.21 24.17
CA PHE A 280 7.30 8.65 23.27
C PHE A 280 7.74 9.43 22.04
N LEU A 281 6.95 10.44 21.67
CA LEU A 281 7.20 11.26 20.50
C LEU A 281 8.44 12.13 20.73
N SER A 282 9.15 12.47 19.66
CA SER A 282 10.21 13.46 19.70
C SER A 282 9.70 14.79 20.27
N ALA A 283 10.62 15.58 20.85
CA ALA A 283 10.26 16.89 21.40
C ALA A 283 9.65 17.79 20.31
N GLU A 284 10.15 17.65 19.08
CA GLU A 284 9.70 18.33 17.88
C GLU A 284 8.28 17.92 17.50
N ALA A 285 7.98 16.61 17.43
CA ALA A 285 6.64 16.12 17.13
C ALA A 285 5.62 16.56 18.20
N GLN A 286 5.98 16.44 19.48
CA GLN A 286 5.14 16.91 20.58
C GLN A 286 4.92 18.43 20.54
N SER A 287 5.96 19.21 20.20
CA SER A 287 5.88 20.67 20.04
C SER A 287 4.89 21.04 18.94
N LEU A 288 4.99 20.39 17.78
CA LEU A 288 4.10 20.64 16.64
C LEU A 288 2.64 20.32 17.00
N LEU A 289 2.38 19.16 17.61
CA LEU A 289 1.04 18.78 18.07
C LEU A 289 0.47 19.80 19.08
N ARG A 290 1.27 20.29 20.03
CA ARG A 290 0.83 21.34 20.98
C ARG A 290 0.46 22.65 20.28
N ALA A 291 1.15 23.00 19.21
CA ALA A 291 0.92 24.21 18.44
C ALA A 291 -0.34 24.10 17.54
N LEU A 292 -0.59 22.92 16.96
CA LEU A 292 -1.77 22.63 16.14
C LEU A 292 -3.05 22.45 16.97
N PHE A 293 -2.97 21.90 18.18
CA PHE A 293 -4.12 21.68 19.06
C PHE A 293 -4.48 22.89 19.95
N LYS A 294 -4.14 24.10 19.52
CA LYS A 294 -4.64 25.33 20.14
C LYS A 294 -6.12 25.49 19.81
N ARG A 295 -6.95 25.50 20.85
CA ARG A 295 -8.42 25.58 20.72
C ARG A 295 -8.89 26.91 20.15
N ASN A 296 -8.25 28.00 20.55
CA ASN A 296 -8.47 29.29 19.92
C ASN A 296 -7.77 29.29 18.55
N PRO A 297 -8.50 29.41 17.42
CA PRO A 297 -7.92 29.37 16.09
C PRO A 297 -6.87 30.47 15.86
N THR A 298 -6.98 31.64 16.48
CA THR A 298 -5.99 32.72 16.29
C THR A 298 -4.61 32.39 16.85
N ASN A 299 -4.54 31.48 17.83
CA ASN A 299 -3.30 31.08 18.48
C ASN A 299 -2.75 29.77 17.88
N ARG A 300 -3.42 29.22 16.86
CA ARG A 300 -3.09 27.94 16.25
C ARG A 300 -2.06 28.15 15.15
N LEU A 301 -1.01 27.33 15.18
CA LEU A 301 0.04 27.38 14.17
C LEU A 301 -0.56 27.24 12.76
N GLY A 302 -0.10 28.07 11.82
CA GLY A 302 -0.63 28.10 10.46
C GLY A 302 -1.80 29.06 10.24
N SER A 303 -2.30 29.71 11.31
CA SER A 303 -3.45 30.63 11.25
C SER A 303 -3.04 32.11 11.30
N GLY A 304 -1.74 32.41 11.45
CA GLY A 304 -1.19 33.76 11.44
C GLY A 304 -1.06 34.34 10.02
N ALA A 305 -0.48 35.53 9.92
CA ALA A 305 -0.29 36.23 8.65
C ALA A 305 0.61 35.47 7.67
N ASP A 306 1.56 34.70 8.20
CA ASP A 306 2.50 33.87 7.43
C ASP A 306 1.89 32.53 7.00
N GLY A 307 0.67 32.21 7.45
CA GLY A 307 -0.06 31.01 7.05
C GLY A 307 0.77 29.73 7.17
N ALA A 308 0.81 28.93 6.10
CA ALA A 308 1.55 27.67 6.08
C ALA A 308 3.07 27.81 6.29
N GLU A 309 3.67 28.99 6.06
CA GLU A 309 5.10 29.20 6.29
C GLU A 309 5.49 28.99 7.76
N GLU A 310 4.58 29.24 8.70
CA GLU A 310 4.78 28.90 10.12
C GLU A 310 4.94 27.39 10.33
N ILE A 311 4.17 26.58 9.58
CA ILE A 311 4.26 25.12 9.59
C ILE A 311 5.60 24.70 8.99
N LYS A 312 5.98 25.28 7.84
CA LYS A 312 7.21 24.92 7.12
C LYS A 312 8.48 25.18 7.92
N ARG A 313 8.49 26.24 8.74
CA ARG A 313 9.61 26.62 9.63
C ARG A 313 9.68 25.84 10.94
N HIS A 314 8.66 25.05 11.27
CA HIS A 314 8.66 24.30 12.53
C HIS A 314 9.77 23.24 12.54
N GLY A 315 10.48 23.08 13.67
CA GLY A 315 11.66 22.21 13.79
C GLY A 315 11.44 20.74 13.39
N PHE A 316 10.19 20.26 13.49
CA PHE A 316 9.78 18.94 12.99
C PHE A 316 10.06 18.75 11.50
N PHE A 317 9.99 19.80 10.68
CA PHE A 317 10.25 19.74 9.23
C PHE A 317 11.66 20.22 8.84
N SER A 318 12.58 20.37 9.80
CA SER A 318 13.93 20.92 9.57
C SER A 318 14.76 20.18 8.52
N THR A 319 14.48 18.89 8.29
CA THR A 319 15.18 18.05 7.30
C THR A 319 14.53 18.05 5.91
N ILE A 320 13.41 18.75 5.74
CA ILE A 320 12.66 18.78 4.47
C ILE A 320 13.19 19.92 3.59
N ASP A 321 13.63 19.57 2.38
CA ASP A 321 13.80 20.51 1.28
C ASP A 321 12.47 20.69 0.56
N TRP A 322 11.75 21.77 0.88
CA TRP A 322 10.42 22.06 0.35
C TRP A 322 10.37 22.22 -1.16
N ASN A 323 11.44 22.73 -1.77
CA ASN A 323 11.52 22.93 -3.21
C ASN A 323 11.70 21.60 -3.95
N LYS A 324 12.59 20.74 -3.45
CA LYS A 324 12.74 19.37 -3.98
C LYS A 324 11.47 18.56 -3.76
N LEU A 325 10.83 18.71 -2.60
CA LEU A 325 9.58 18.04 -2.30
C LEU A 325 8.48 18.45 -3.28
N PHE A 326 8.28 19.75 -3.50
CA PHE A 326 7.32 20.27 -4.49
C PHE A 326 7.53 19.72 -5.90
N ARG A 327 8.80 19.55 -6.31
CA ARG A 327 9.17 18.95 -7.62
C ARG A 327 9.16 17.41 -7.63
N LYS A 328 8.73 16.76 -6.53
CA LYS A 328 8.75 15.30 -6.36
C LYS A 328 10.15 14.66 -6.51
N GLU A 329 11.19 15.39 -6.14
CA GLU A 329 12.59 14.92 -6.18
C GLU A 329 13.01 14.19 -4.89
N VAL A 330 12.17 14.22 -3.85
CA VAL A 330 12.39 13.50 -2.59
C VAL A 330 11.70 12.14 -2.69
N LYS A 331 12.46 11.06 -2.48
CA LYS A 331 11.93 9.68 -2.58
C LYS A 331 10.86 9.42 -1.50
N PRO A 332 9.66 8.95 -1.87
CA PRO A 332 8.64 8.55 -0.90
C PRO A 332 9.07 7.39 0.00
N PRO A 333 8.59 7.35 1.26
CA PRO A 333 8.90 6.26 2.20
C PRO A 333 8.29 4.93 1.77
N PHE A 334 7.16 4.97 1.06
CA PHE A 334 6.50 3.80 0.50
C PHE A 334 6.20 4.04 -0.98
N ARG A 335 6.65 3.12 -1.82
CA ARG A 335 6.31 3.09 -3.25
C ARG A 335 5.37 1.92 -3.54
N PRO A 336 4.12 2.15 -3.95
CA PRO A 336 3.17 1.08 -4.25
C PRO A 336 3.73 0.03 -5.22
N ALA A 337 3.48 -1.25 -4.95
CA ALA A 337 3.80 -2.34 -5.88
C ALA A 337 2.71 -2.42 -6.97
N VAL A 338 2.81 -1.53 -7.95
CA VAL A 338 1.95 -1.51 -9.13
C VAL A 338 2.70 -2.11 -10.31
N ALA A 339 2.18 -3.19 -10.89
CA ALA A 339 2.82 -3.92 -11.98
C ALA A 339 2.32 -3.44 -13.36
N ARG A 340 1.06 -3.02 -13.45
CA ARG A 340 0.39 -2.59 -14.69
C ARG A 340 -0.16 -1.16 -14.58
N PRO A 341 -0.32 -0.46 -15.72
CA PRO A 341 -1.01 0.83 -15.78
C PRO A 341 -2.44 0.79 -15.23
N ASP A 342 -3.17 -0.31 -15.42
CA ASP A 342 -4.57 -0.52 -15.02
C ASP A 342 -4.74 -1.35 -13.73
N ASP A 343 -3.65 -1.51 -12.96
CA ASP A 343 -3.69 -2.26 -11.73
C ASP A 343 -4.57 -1.58 -10.69
N THR A 344 -5.40 -2.41 -10.07
CA THR A 344 -6.32 -2.01 -9.02
C THR A 344 -6.08 -2.78 -7.73
N PHE A 345 -4.83 -3.25 -7.50
CA PHE A 345 -4.45 -4.10 -6.37
C PHE A 345 -4.79 -3.47 -5.01
N TYR A 346 -4.57 -2.15 -4.88
CA TYR A 346 -4.88 -1.42 -3.65
C TYR A 346 -6.36 -1.01 -3.55
N PHE A 347 -7.20 -1.39 -4.51
CA PHE A 347 -8.65 -1.13 -4.50
C PHE A 347 -9.42 -2.33 -3.96
N ASP A 348 -10.57 -2.05 -3.34
CA ASP A 348 -11.42 -3.05 -2.70
C ASP A 348 -12.00 -4.00 -3.77
N SER A 349 -11.68 -5.29 -3.64
CA SER A 349 -12.04 -6.35 -4.58
C SER A 349 -13.55 -6.54 -4.72
N GLU A 350 -14.34 -6.10 -3.72
CA GLU A 350 -15.81 -6.06 -3.79
C GLU A 350 -16.33 -5.23 -4.96
N PHE A 351 -15.56 -4.22 -5.40
CA PHE A 351 -15.93 -3.34 -6.51
C PHE A 351 -15.23 -3.72 -7.80
N THR A 352 -13.93 -4.00 -7.77
CA THR A 352 -13.15 -4.27 -8.99
C THR A 352 -13.58 -5.58 -9.66
N SER A 353 -14.20 -6.51 -8.93
CA SER A 353 -14.79 -7.74 -9.47
C SER A 353 -16.18 -7.55 -10.13
N ARG A 354 -16.80 -6.36 -10.00
CA ARG A 354 -18.12 -6.10 -10.59
C ARG A 354 -17.99 -5.75 -12.07
N THR A 355 -18.96 -6.20 -12.87
CA THR A 355 -19.03 -5.79 -14.27
C THR A 355 -19.18 -4.27 -14.37
N PRO A 356 -18.29 -3.57 -15.10
CA PRO A 356 -18.37 -2.14 -15.28
C PRO A 356 -19.54 -1.81 -16.20
N LYS A 357 -20.71 -1.50 -15.62
CA LYS A 357 -21.89 -1.02 -16.36
C LYS A 357 -22.39 0.30 -15.77
N ASP A 358 -22.48 1.32 -16.62
CA ASP A 358 -23.16 2.56 -16.29
C ASP A 358 -24.66 2.46 -16.64
N SER A 359 -25.53 2.42 -15.62
CA SER A 359 -26.98 2.25 -15.81
C SER A 359 -27.65 3.57 -16.24
N PRO A 360 -28.67 3.58 -17.13
CA PRO A 360 -29.36 4.81 -17.55
C PRO A 360 -29.84 5.67 -16.38
N GLY A 361 -29.76 6.99 -16.51
CA GLY A 361 -30.19 7.96 -15.49
C GLY A 361 -31.44 8.70 -15.94
N VAL A 362 -32.46 8.74 -15.07
CA VAL A 362 -33.70 9.49 -15.35
C VAL A 362 -33.41 11.00 -15.34
N PRO A 363 -33.96 11.80 -16.28
CA PRO A 363 -33.81 13.25 -16.28
C PRO A 363 -34.36 13.87 -14.98
N PRO A 364 -33.71 14.90 -14.41
CA PRO A 364 -34.24 15.60 -13.25
C PRO A 364 -35.32 16.62 -13.68
N SER A 365 -36.07 17.19 -12.73
CA SER A 365 -37.08 18.24 -13.00
C SER A 365 -36.47 19.50 -13.65
N ALA A 366 -37.26 20.28 -14.41
CA ALA A 366 -36.77 21.43 -15.19
C ALA A 366 -35.91 22.43 -14.40
N GLY A 367 -36.29 22.78 -13.17
CA GLY A 367 -35.49 23.66 -12.29
C GLY A 367 -34.16 23.06 -11.82
N ALA A 368 -34.01 21.74 -11.84
CA ALA A 368 -32.75 21.06 -11.57
C ALA A 368 -31.75 21.18 -12.72
N HIS A 369 -32.26 21.29 -13.95
CA HIS A 369 -31.45 21.35 -15.17
C HIS A 369 -30.75 22.70 -15.32
N GLN A 370 -31.42 23.79 -14.93
CA GLN A 370 -30.87 25.16 -14.99
C GLN A 370 -29.60 25.34 -14.12
N LEU A 371 -29.56 24.73 -12.93
CA LEU A 371 -28.43 24.88 -11.99
C LEU A 371 -27.08 24.37 -12.55
N PHE A 372 -27.14 23.39 -13.47
CA PHE A 372 -25.95 22.78 -14.08
C PHE A 372 -25.58 23.37 -15.46
N ARG A 373 -26.16 24.50 -15.88
CA ARG A 373 -25.64 25.23 -17.05
C ARG A 373 -24.17 25.58 -16.81
N GLY A 374 -23.33 25.37 -17.84
CA GLY A 374 -21.88 25.61 -17.78
C GLY A 374 -21.06 24.55 -17.00
N PHE A 375 -21.58 23.35 -16.77
CA PHE A 375 -20.83 22.26 -16.10
C PHE A 375 -19.73 21.64 -16.98
N SER A 376 -19.86 21.75 -18.31
CA SER A 376 -18.88 21.20 -19.25
C SER A 376 -17.55 21.94 -19.16
N PHE A 377 -16.46 21.19 -19.02
CA PHE A 377 -15.09 21.70 -18.88
C PHE A 377 -14.09 20.74 -19.53
N VAL A 378 -13.08 21.30 -20.19
CA VAL A 378 -11.92 20.60 -20.73
C VAL A 378 -10.69 21.42 -20.33
N ALA A 379 -9.75 20.82 -19.60
CA ALA A 379 -8.56 21.53 -19.14
C ALA A 379 -7.65 21.93 -20.33
N SER A 380 -7.34 23.22 -20.49
CA SER A 380 -6.50 23.73 -21.59
C SER A 380 -5.01 23.35 -21.49
N THR A 381 -4.54 22.88 -20.33
CA THR A 381 -3.11 22.61 -20.05
C THR A 381 -2.48 21.49 -20.89
N MET A 382 -3.24 20.80 -21.75
CA MET A 382 -2.69 19.73 -22.59
C MET A 382 -1.97 20.26 -23.85
N LEU A 383 -2.08 21.56 -24.16
CA LEU A 383 -1.36 22.18 -25.29
C LEU A 383 -0.01 22.79 -24.88
N ASP A 384 0.22 23.05 -23.59
CA ASP A 384 1.43 23.75 -23.10
C ASP A 384 2.54 22.81 -22.57
N GLU A 385 2.31 21.49 -22.54
CA GLU A 385 3.33 20.49 -22.19
C GLU A 385 4.22 20.06 -23.38
N GLU A 386 4.20 20.77 -24.51
CA GLU A 386 5.12 20.52 -25.64
C GLU A 386 6.56 21.03 -25.41
N GLY A 387 6.85 21.69 -24.27
CA GLY A 387 8.14 22.32 -23.99
C GLY A 387 9.09 21.61 -23.02
N LEU A 388 8.64 20.56 -22.31
CA LEU A 388 9.48 19.82 -21.38
C LEU A 388 9.66 18.39 -21.89
N VAL A 389 10.76 18.16 -22.59
CA VAL A 389 11.27 16.81 -22.86
C VAL A 389 11.50 16.15 -21.50
N GLN A 390 10.53 15.36 -21.04
CA GLN A 390 10.76 14.44 -19.94
C GLN A 390 11.92 13.52 -20.37
N PRO A 391 12.96 13.35 -19.55
CA PRO A 391 13.95 12.33 -19.84
C PRO A 391 13.18 11.02 -19.98
N VAL A 392 13.35 10.34 -21.11
CA VAL A 392 12.77 9.02 -21.38
C VAL A 392 13.14 8.12 -20.20
N GLN A 393 12.20 7.94 -19.28
CA GLN A 393 12.36 7.01 -18.18
C GLN A 393 12.34 5.61 -18.80
N PRO A 394 13.21 4.69 -18.33
CA PRO A 394 13.17 3.31 -18.79
C PRO A 394 11.75 2.77 -18.57
N PRO A 395 11.18 2.03 -19.54
CA PRO A 395 9.79 1.59 -19.46
C PRO A 395 9.57 0.76 -18.19
N PRO A 396 8.44 0.93 -17.46
CA PRO A 396 8.05 -0.02 -16.43
C PRO A 396 7.87 -1.43 -17.02
N HIS A 397 8.10 -2.42 -16.17
CA HIS A 397 8.50 -3.79 -16.51
C HIS A 397 7.78 -4.47 -17.69
N PRO A 398 8.51 -4.86 -18.76
CA PRO A 398 7.92 -5.44 -19.97
C PRO A 398 7.39 -6.88 -19.82
N VAL A 399 7.63 -7.55 -18.68
CA VAL A 399 7.36 -9.00 -18.56
C VAL A 399 5.91 -9.32 -18.16
N VAL A 400 5.22 -8.46 -17.42
CA VAL A 400 3.81 -8.70 -16.99
C VAL A 400 2.81 -8.34 -18.10
N GLN A 401 3.18 -7.43 -19.02
CA GLN A 401 2.28 -6.90 -20.05
C GLN A 401 1.93 -7.88 -21.18
N GLN A 402 2.79 -8.86 -21.50
CA GLN A 402 2.66 -9.60 -22.75
C GLN A 402 1.67 -10.77 -22.75
N LEU A 403 1.29 -11.32 -21.60
CA LEU A 403 0.46 -12.53 -21.57
C LEU A 403 -1.06 -12.24 -21.49
N HIS A 404 -1.48 -11.02 -21.21
CA HIS A 404 -2.77 -10.83 -20.55
C HIS A 404 -4.01 -10.51 -21.38
N GLY A 405 -3.91 -9.87 -22.55
CA GLY A 405 -5.11 -9.49 -23.32
C GLY A 405 -6.28 -8.95 -22.46
N LYS A 406 -7.50 -9.44 -22.71
CA LYS A 406 -8.77 -9.07 -22.03
C LYS A 406 -9.21 -10.06 -20.92
N ASN A 407 -8.33 -10.94 -20.44
CA ASN A 407 -8.72 -12.05 -19.57
C ASN A 407 -8.98 -11.58 -18.12
N LEU A 408 -10.22 -11.74 -17.63
CA LEU A 408 -10.64 -11.27 -16.30
C LEU A 408 -10.56 -12.38 -15.23
N LEU A 409 -10.73 -13.63 -15.64
CA LEU A 409 -10.61 -14.81 -14.77
C LEU A 409 -9.36 -15.60 -15.12
N PHE A 410 -8.78 -16.29 -14.13
CA PHE A 410 -7.66 -17.22 -14.36
C PHE A 410 -8.00 -18.24 -15.45
N SER A 411 -9.22 -18.77 -15.42
CA SER A 411 -9.72 -19.75 -16.39
C SER A 411 -9.86 -19.20 -17.80
N ASP A 412 -9.82 -17.88 -18.01
CA ASP A 412 -9.88 -17.27 -19.34
C ASP A 412 -8.51 -17.41 -20.02
N GLY A 413 -7.43 -17.11 -19.28
CA GLY A 413 -6.05 -17.10 -19.79
C GLY A 413 -5.29 -18.43 -19.68
N TYR A 414 -5.62 -19.29 -18.72
CA TYR A 414 -4.82 -20.48 -18.40
C TYR A 414 -5.65 -21.76 -18.33
N ILE A 415 -4.98 -22.89 -18.58
CA ILE A 415 -5.50 -24.24 -18.38
C ILE A 415 -4.71 -24.89 -17.24
N LEU A 416 -5.40 -25.30 -16.17
CA LEU A 416 -4.80 -26.08 -15.08
C LEU A 416 -4.42 -27.48 -15.56
N LYS A 417 -3.31 -27.98 -15.04
CA LYS A 417 -2.78 -29.32 -15.26
C LYS A 417 -2.58 -30.03 -13.91
N GLU A 418 -1.65 -30.97 -13.84
CA GLU A 418 -1.35 -31.74 -12.64
C GLU A 418 -0.78 -30.91 -11.48
N ASP A 419 -0.87 -31.49 -10.29
CA ASP A 419 -0.28 -30.94 -9.08
C ASP A 419 1.23 -31.12 -9.12
N ILE A 420 1.95 -30.03 -8.87
CA ILE A 420 3.43 -30.00 -8.84
C ILE A 420 3.98 -29.72 -7.44
N GLY A 421 3.12 -29.37 -6.48
CA GLY A 421 3.48 -29.24 -5.08
C GLY A 421 2.28 -28.94 -4.19
N MET A 422 2.34 -29.36 -2.93
CA MET A 422 1.34 -29.04 -1.91
C MET A 422 2.02 -28.38 -0.71
N GLY A 423 1.59 -27.16 -0.37
CA GLY A 423 1.93 -26.48 0.87
C GLY A 423 0.80 -26.62 1.90
N SER A 424 1.05 -26.20 3.14
CA SER A 424 0.06 -26.32 4.24
C SER A 424 -1.25 -25.54 3.98
N PHE A 425 -1.19 -24.46 3.19
CA PHE A 425 -2.32 -23.56 2.95
C PHE A 425 -2.47 -23.18 1.46
N SER A 426 -1.74 -23.87 0.57
CA SER A 426 -1.74 -23.56 -0.87
C SER A 426 -1.44 -24.79 -1.71
N VAL A 427 -2.04 -24.86 -2.91
CA VAL A 427 -1.77 -25.92 -3.89
C VAL A 427 -1.04 -25.33 -5.09
N CYS A 428 0.09 -25.91 -5.45
CA CYS A 428 0.86 -25.53 -6.63
C CYS A 428 0.55 -26.51 -7.76
N LYS A 429 0.07 -26.00 -8.90
CA LYS A 429 -0.22 -26.80 -10.11
C LYS A 429 0.58 -26.30 -11.29
N ARG A 430 0.87 -27.17 -12.25
CA ARG A 430 1.29 -26.71 -13.58
C ARG A 430 0.09 -26.09 -14.28
N CYS A 431 0.31 -25.03 -15.04
CA CYS A 431 -0.69 -24.46 -15.92
C CYS A 431 -0.10 -24.10 -17.28
N VAL A 432 -0.95 -24.00 -18.30
CA VAL A 432 -0.55 -23.63 -19.66
C VAL A 432 -1.31 -22.38 -20.06
N HIS A 433 -0.58 -21.36 -20.48
CA HIS A 433 -1.18 -20.14 -21.02
C HIS A 433 -1.79 -20.42 -22.38
N LYS A 434 -3.08 -20.13 -22.56
CA LYS A 434 -3.85 -20.55 -23.73
C LYS A 434 -3.37 -19.92 -25.04
N ALA A 435 -2.96 -18.66 -25.01
CA ALA A 435 -2.60 -17.95 -26.24
C ALA A 435 -1.19 -18.29 -26.73
N THR A 436 -0.23 -18.46 -25.81
CA THR A 436 1.18 -18.70 -26.15
C THR A 436 1.59 -20.16 -26.06
N ASN A 437 0.71 -21.02 -25.51
CA ASN A 437 0.98 -22.41 -25.17
C ASN A 437 2.21 -22.59 -24.25
N THR A 438 2.58 -21.54 -23.51
CA THR A 438 3.72 -21.55 -22.59
C THR A 438 3.31 -22.14 -21.24
N GLU A 439 4.16 -22.97 -20.67
CA GLU A 439 3.91 -23.62 -19.38
C GLU A 439 4.42 -22.77 -18.21
N TYR A 440 3.64 -22.75 -17.14
CA TYR A 440 3.88 -21.99 -15.92
C TYR A 440 3.53 -22.84 -14.69
N ALA A 441 3.91 -22.35 -13.51
CA ALA A 441 3.42 -22.83 -12.24
C ALA A 441 2.38 -21.85 -11.68
N VAL A 442 1.30 -22.36 -11.07
CA VAL A 442 0.32 -21.53 -10.37
C VAL A 442 0.17 -21.98 -8.93
N LYS A 443 0.40 -21.07 -7.98
CA LYS A 443 0.14 -21.26 -6.55
C LYS A 443 -1.25 -20.73 -6.24
N MET A 444 -2.14 -21.63 -5.82
CA MET A 444 -3.52 -21.35 -5.43
C MET A 444 -3.60 -21.21 -3.92
N ILE A 445 -3.92 -20.02 -3.42
CA ILE A 445 -3.95 -19.69 -1.99
C ILE A 445 -5.39 -19.40 -1.57
N ASP A 446 -5.85 -20.04 -0.49
CA ASP A 446 -7.15 -19.77 0.11
C ASP A 446 -7.06 -18.57 1.07
N LYS A 447 -7.82 -17.51 0.77
CA LYS A 447 -7.82 -16.26 1.54
C LYS A 447 -8.38 -16.41 2.96
N THR A 448 -9.17 -17.45 3.21
CA THR A 448 -9.68 -17.74 4.56
C THR A 448 -8.58 -18.26 5.47
N SER A 449 -7.52 -18.83 4.88
CA SER A 449 -6.44 -19.51 5.60
C SER A 449 -5.23 -18.59 5.81
N THR A 450 -4.91 -17.75 4.83
CA THR A 450 -3.72 -16.88 4.85
C THR A 450 -3.94 -15.65 3.96
N ASP A 451 -3.42 -14.49 4.36
CA ASP A 451 -3.39 -13.27 3.53
C ASP A 451 -2.13 -13.25 2.64
N PRO A 452 -2.24 -13.40 1.31
CA PRO A 452 -1.09 -13.46 0.41
C PRO A 452 -0.56 -12.07 0.00
N SER A 453 -1.15 -10.98 0.52
CA SER A 453 -0.83 -9.61 0.09
C SER A 453 0.66 -9.27 0.17
N GLU A 454 1.32 -9.70 1.26
CA GLU A 454 2.75 -9.43 1.49
C GLU A 454 3.63 -10.22 0.52
N GLU A 455 3.33 -11.51 0.29
CA GLU A 455 4.04 -12.36 -0.66
C GLU A 455 3.98 -11.77 -2.08
N ILE A 456 2.79 -11.32 -2.49
CA ILE A 456 2.58 -10.67 -3.80
C ILE A 456 3.40 -9.38 -3.90
N GLU A 457 3.36 -8.53 -2.87
CA GLU A 457 4.10 -7.27 -2.86
C GLU A 457 5.61 -7.49 -2.98
N ILE A 458 6.16 -8.44 -2.23
CA ILE A 458 7.57 -8.80 -2.26
C ILE A 458 7.96 -9.34 -3.64
N LEU A 459 7.16 -10.25 -4.21
CA LEU A 459 7.45 -10.83 -5.52
C LEU A 459 7.32 -9.82 -6.67
N LEU A 460 6.35 -8.91 -6.60
CA LEU A 460 6.21 -7.83 -7.58
C LEU A 460 7.40 -6.85 -7.52
N ARG A 461 7.91 -6.55 -6.31
CA ARG A 461 8.98 -5.57 -6.12
C ARG A 461 10.38 -6.16 -6.39
N TYR A 462 10.62 -7.41 -6.00
CA TYR A 462 11.98 -7.99 -6.00
C TYR A 462 12.15 -9.21 -6.92
N GLY A 463 11.07 -9.75 -7.50
CA GLY A 463 11.08 -10.98 -8.31
C GLY A 463 11.80 -10.91 -9.65
N GLN A 464 12.47 -9.80 -9.97
CA GLN A 464 13.33 -9.67 -11.15
C GLN A 464 14.79 -9.95 -10.88
N HIS A 465 15.17 -10.00 -9.60
CA HIS A 465 16.48 -10.50 -9.26
C HIS A 465 16.62 -11.89 -9.89
N PRO A 466 17.72 -12.18 -10.62
CA PRO A 466 17.82 -13.39 -11.42
C PRO A 466 17.66 -14.65 -10.60
N ASN A 467 17.90 -14.64 -9.29
CA ASN A 467 17.76 -15.81 -8.43
C ASN A 467 16.50 -15.80 -7.53
N ILE A 468 15.51 -14.95 -7.80
CA ILE A 468 14.21 -14.95 -7.15
C ILE A 468 13.16 -15.39 -8.17
N ILE A 469 12.19 -16.21 -7.76
CA ILE A 469 11.09 -16.63 -8.63
C ILE A 469 10.37 -15.42 -9.22
N THR A 470 10.18 -15.43 -10.55
CA THR A 470 9.47 -14.36 -11.22
C THR A 470 7.96 -14.59 -11.17
N LEU A 471 7.23 -13.65 -10.56
CA LEU A 471 5.77 -13.58 -10.67
C LEU A 471 5.39 -13.04 -12.06
N LYS A 472 4.63 -13.84 -12.82
CA LYS A 472 4.17 -13.52 -14.17
C LYS A 472 2.75 -12.96 -14.17
N ASP A 473 1.91 -13.42 -13.25
CA ASP A 473 0.49 -13.10 -13.23
C ASP A 473 -0.11 -13.27 -11.81
N VAL A 474 -1.16 -12.50 -11.51
CA VAL A 474 -1.96 -12.59 -10.28
C VAL A 474 -3.44 -12.49 -10.63
N TYR A 475 -4.19 -13.54 -10.30
CA TYR A 475 -5.65 -13.49 -10.32
C TYR A 475 -6.19 -13.52 -8.90
N ASP A 476 -7.03 -12.56 -8.58
CA ASP A 476 -7.68 -12.42 -7.29
C ASP A 476 -9.19 -12.59 -7.47
N ASN A 477 -9.77 -13.52 -6.72
CA ASN A 477 -11.22 -13.58 -6.53
C ASN A 477 -11.59 -13.52 -5.03
N SER A 478 -12.89 -13.56 -4.72
CA SER A 478 -13.39 -13.40 -3.36
C SER A 478 -12.92 -14.47 -2.37
N LYS A 479 -12.50 -15.65 -2.84
CA LYS A 479 -12.10 -16.80 -2.00
C LYS A 479 -10.63 -17.19 -2.15
N GLN A 480 -10.06 -17.03 -3.34
CA GLN A 480 -8.74 -17.55 -3.69
C GLN A 480 -7.91 -16.53 -4.45
N VAL A 481 -6.59 -16.63 -4.30
CA VAL A 481 -5.60 -15.94 -5.13
C VAL A 481 -4.79 -16.97 -5.92
N PHE A 482 -4.52 -16.67 -7.17
CA PHE A 482 -3.70 -17.47 -8.08
C PHE A 482 -2.43 -16.68 -8.42
N LEU A 483 -1.28 -17.16 -7.99
CA LEU A 483 0.03 -16.59 -8.31
C LEU A 483 0.68 -17.41 -9.42
N VAL A 484 0.71 -16.88 -10.65
CA VAL A 484 1.37 -17.56 -11.77
C VAL A 484 2.83 -17.14 -11.82
N THR A 485 3.72 -18.12 -11.81
CA THR A 485 5.17 -17.96 -11.80
C THR A 485 5.79 -18.78 -12.93
N GLU A 486 7.06 -18.53 -13.22
CA GLU A 486 7.84 -19.42 -14.09
C GLU A 486 7.86 -20.86 -13.56
N LEU A 487 7.83 -21.84 -14.47
CA LEU A 487 7.86 -23.24 -14.11
C LEU A 487 9.30 -23.70 -13.85
N MET A 488 9.59 -24.16 -12.64
CA MET A 488 10.90 -24.71 -12.24
C MET A 488 11.02 -26.16 -12.68
N ARG A 489 11.65 -26.43 -13.83
CA ARG A 489 11.81 -27.79 -14.38
C ARG A 489 12.99 -28.54 -13.79
N GLY A 490 13.95 -27.81 -13.22
CA GLY A 490 15.14 -28.39 -12.63
C GLY A 490 14.88 -29.13 -11.32
N GLY A 491 13.76 -28.88 -10.65
CA GLY A 491 13.44 -29.52 -9.36
C GLY A 491 14.26 -28.97 -8.19
N GLU A 492 14.17 -29.62 -7.03
CA GLU A 492 14.76 -29.15 -5.78
C GLU A 492 16.29 -29.20 -5.77
N LEU A 493 16.92 -28.18 -5.17
CA LEU A 493 18.37 -28.06 -5.06
C LEU A 493 19.01 -29.31 -4.46
N LEU A 494 18.50 -29.75 -3.31
CA LEU A 494 19.11 -30.85 -2.57
C LEU A 494 18.92 -32.19 -3.27
N ASP A 495 17.80 -32.40 -3.98
CA ASP A 495 17.60 -33.62 -4.78
C ASP A 495 18.65 -33.76 -5.87
N ARG A 496 19.02 -32.64 -6.50
CA ARG A 496 20.07 -32.63 -7.53
C ARG A 496 21.42 -32.95 -6.93
N ILE A 497 21.77 -32.26 -5.85
CA ILE A 497 23.07 -32.43 -5.19
C ILE A 497 23.24 -33.87 -4.72
N LEU A 498 22.25 -34.45 -4.02
CA LEU A 498 22.35 -35.81 -3.49
C LEU A 498 22.28 -36.91 -4.57
N LYS A 499 21.82 -36.59 -5.79
CA LYS A 499 21.84 -37.51 -6.95
C LYS A 499 23.11 -37.38 -7.79
N GLN A 500 23.88 -36.30 -7.63
CA GLN A 500 25.12 -36.12 -8.36
C GLN A 500 26.13 -37.16 -7.88
N LYS A 501 26.73 -37.88 -8.85
CA LYS A 501 27.81 -38.82 -8.54
C LYS A 501 29.03 -38.09 -7.99
N PHE A 502 29.31 -36.87 -8.45
CA PHE A 502 30.45 -36.07 -8.04
C PHE A 502 29.93 -34.72 -7.54
N PHE A 503 30.18 -34.42 -6.27
CA PHE A 503 29.90 -33.12 -5.67
C PHE A 503 31.05 -32.77 -4.72
N SER A 504 31.57 -31.56 -4.83
CA SER A 504 32.80 -31.11 -4.18
C SER A 504 32.58 -29.83 -3.36
N GLU A 505 33.56 -29.47 -2.54
CA GLU A 505 33.56 -28.18 -1.82
C GLU A 505 33.45 -26.99 -2.77
N ARG A 506 34.09 -27.07 -3.95
CA ARG A 506 34.01 -26.03 -4.97
C ARG A 506 32.58 -25.80 -5.45
N GLU A 507 31.86 -26.89 -5.73
CA GLU A 507 30.45 -26.83 -6.18
C GLU A 507 29.53 -26.37 -5.05
N ALA A 508 29.73 -26.86 -3.83
CA ALA A 508 29.02 -26.40 -2.64
C ALA A 508 29.20 -24.90 -2.41
N SER A 509 30.43 -24.40 -2.57
CA SER A 509 30.75 -22.97 -2.43
C SER A 509 30.09 -22.12 -3.52
N ALA A 510 30.06 -22.60 -4.77
CA ALA A 510 29.38 -21.90 -5.86
C ALA A 510 27.86 -21.80 -5.62
N VAL A 511 27.22 -22.89 -5.21
CA VAL A 511 25.80 -22.92 -4.84
C VAL A 511 25.53 -21.96 -3.67
N LEU A 512 26.32 -22.05 -2.59
CA LEU A 512 26.12 -21.21 -1.42
C LEU A 512 26.33 -19.73 -1.73
N HIS A 513 27.32 -19.39 -2.56
CA HIS A 513 27.57 -18.03 -3.00
C HIS A 513 26.34 -17.44 -3.70
N THR A 514 25.74 -18.15 -4.65
CA THR A 514 24.56 -17.65 -5.39
C THR A 514 23.36 -17.44 -4.48
N ILE A 515 23.08 -18.38 -3.57
CA ILE A 515 21.96 -18.26 -2.63
C ILE A 515 22.22 -17.12 -1.63
N THR A 516 23.42 -17.05 -1.06
CA THR A 516 23.79 -16.01 -0.07
C THR A 516 23.78 -14.62 -0.70
N LYS A 517 24.23 -14.47 -1.95
CA LYS A 517 24.16 -13.20 -2.68
C LYS A 517 22.72 -12.74 -2.86
N THR A 518 21.81 -13.66 -3.11
CA THR A 518 20.38 -13.38 -3.24
C THR A 518 19.75 -12.98 -1.90
N VAL A 519 20.14 -13.68 -0.82
CA VAL A 519 19.69 -13.36 0.54
C VAL A 519 20.24 -12.02 1.01
N GLU A 520 21.50 -11.70 0.70
CA GLU A 520 22.08 -10.38 1.00
C GLU A 520 21.36 -9.26 0.27
N TYR A 521 20.99 -9.47 -1.01
CA TYR A 521 20.16 -8.53 -1.74
C TYR A 521 18.83 -8.30 -1.02
N LEU A 522 18.12 -9.37 -0.63
CA LEU A 522 16.87 -9.25 0.14
C LEU A 522 17.07 -8.51 1.46
N HIS A 523 18.07 -8.89 2.27
CA HIS A 523 18.38 -8.26 3.55
C HIS A 523 18.75 -6.77 3.37
N SER A 524 19.47 -6.41 2.31
CA SER A 524 19.80 -5.01 1.99
C SER A 524 18.58 -4.16 1.65
N GLN A 525 17.52 -4.79 1.13
CA GLN A 525 16.23 -4.17 0.88
C GLN A 525 15.30 -4.25 2.11
N GLY A 526 15.79 -4.79 3.23
CA GLY A 526 14.99 -5.00 4.43
C GLY A 526 13.96 -6.11 4.26
N VAL A 527 14.19 -7.14 3.46
CA VAL A 527 13.30 -8.30 3.34
C VAL A 527 13.97 -9.52 3.96
N VAL A 528 13.29 -10.20 4.88
CA VAL A 528 13.73 -11.49 5.43
C VAL A 528 12.80 -12.59 4.96
N HIS A 529 13.36 -13.70 4.51
CA HIS A 529 12.60 -14.79 3.90
C HIS A 529 11.90 -15.67 4.95
N ARG A 530 12.57 -15.98 6.07
CA ARG A 530 12.06 -16.72 7.25
C ARG A 530 11.64 -18.18 7.03
N ASP A 531 11.56 -18.63 5.78
CA ASP A 531 11.31 -20.04 5.43
C ASP A 531 12.30 -20.54 4.37
N LEU A 532 13.58 -20.18 4.49
CA LEU A 532 14.62 -20.75 3.64
C LEU A 532 14.82 -22.21 4.02
N LYS A 533 14.47 -23.10 3.08
CA LYS A 533 14.66 -24.54 3.20
C LYS A 533 14.90 -25.13 1.81
N PRO A 534 15.50 -26.33 1.71
CA PRO A 534 15.84 -26.90 0.41
C PRO A 534 14.67 -27.05 -0.57
N SER A 535 13.46 -27.35 -0.08
CA SER A 535 12.27 -27.48 -0.93
C SER A 535 11.80 -26.15 -1.54
N ASN A 536 12.29 -25.02 -1.03
CA ASN A 536 11.94 -23.67 -1.49
C ASN A 536 13.02 -23.08 -2.42
N ILE A 537 14.08 -23.85 -2.72
CA ILE A 537 15.20 -23.45 -3.58
C ILE A 537 15.25 -24.42 -4.75
N LEU A 538 14.86 -23.95 -5.93
CA LEU A 538 14.64 -24.79 -7.11
C LEU A 538 15.54 -24.36 -8.27
N TYR A 539 15.88 -25.29 -9.15
CA TYR A 539 16.51 -24.98 -10.43
C TYR A 539 15.45 -24.70 -11.50
N VAL A 540 15.69 -23.69 -12.34
CA VAL A 540 14.84 -23.41 -13.52
C VAL A 540 14.90 -24.57 -14.51
N ASP A 541 16.08 -25.14 -14.72
CA ASP A 541 16.36 -26.13 -15.76
C ASP A 541 17.24 -27.28 -15.25
N GLU A 542 17.52 -28.25 -16.11
CA GLU A 542 18.27 -29.44 -15.75
C GLU A 542 19.80 -29.28 -15.79
N SER A 543 20.31 -28.06 -16.05
CA SER A 543 21.75 -27.84 -16.21
C SER A 543 22.55 -28.06 -14.92
N GLY A 544 21.91 -27.89 -13.75
CA GLY A 544 22.58 -27.89 -12.45
C GLY A 544 23.52 -26.69 -12.26
N ASN A 545 23.44 -25.67 -13.11
CA ASN A 545 24.21 -24.45 -12.98
C ASN A 545 23.69 -23.62 -11.79
N PRO A 546 24.53 -23.20 -10.83
CA PRO A 546 24.12 -22.33 -9.73
C PRO A 546 23.35 -21.07 -10.17
N GLU A 547 23.65 -20.51 -11.35
CA GLU A 547 22.95 -19.32 -11.88
C GLU A 547 21.47 -19.59 -12.24
N SER A 548 21.08 -20.86 -12.47
CA SER A 548 19.68 -21.24 -12.71
C SER A 548 18.90 -21.51 -11.42
N ILE A 549 19.47 -21.25 -10.24
CA ILE A 549 18.77 -21.34 -8.95
C ILE A 549 17.76 -20.20 -8.79
N ARG A 550 16.59 -20.50 -8.24
CA ARG A 550 15.54 -19.55 -7.81
C ARG A 550 15.09 -19.85 -6.38
N ILE A 551 14.97 -18.81 -5.56
CA ILE A 551 14.23 -18.86 -4.29
C ILE A 551 12.75 -18.64 -4.60
N CYS A 552 11.87 -19.54 -4.15
CA CYS A 552 10.50 -19.63 -4.68
C CYS A 552 9.36 -19.29 -3.70
N ASP A 553 9.47 -19.61 -2.42
CA ASP A 553 8.32 -19.53 -1.50
C ASP A 553 8.42 -18.37 -0.52
N PHE A 554 7.84 -17.23 -0.89
CA PHE A 554 7.85 -16.00 -0.10
C PHE A 554 6.62 -15.86 0.82
N GLY A 555 5.83 -16.93 1.00
CA GLY A 555 4.62 -16.89 1.84
C GLY A 555 4.88 -16.54 3.32
N PHE A 556 6.09 -16.77 3.81
CA PHE A 556 6.55 -16.36 5.15
C PHE A 556 7.49 -15.16 5.12
N ALA A 557 7.84 -14.65 3.95
CA ALA A 557 8.73 -13.51 3.86
C ALA A 557 8.09 -12.26 4.48
N LYS A 558 8.93 -11.34 4.95
CA LYS A 558 8.46 -10.09 5.55
C LYS A 558 9.39 -8.95 5.19
N GLN A 559 8.81 -7.84 4.78
CA GLN A 559 9.50 -6.57 4.70
C GLN A 559 9.74 -6.06 6.14
N LEU A 560 10.97 -6.22 6.63
CA LEU A 560 11.51 -5.49 7.76
C LEU A 560 11.59 -3.99 7.44
N ARG A 561 11.39 -3.17 8.48
CA ARG A 561 11.55 -1.72 8.42
C ARG A 561 12.99 -1.35 8.78
N ALA A 562 13.43 -0.16 8.33
CA ALA A 562 14.81 0.32 8.32
C ALA A 562 15.66 0.05 9.59
N ASN A 563 16.99 0.02 9.40
CA ASN A 563 18.11 -0.36 10.29
C ASN A 563 18.12 0.17 11.75
N ASN A 564 17.15 0.99 12.13
CA ASN A 564 16.96 1.53 13.47
C ASN A 564 16.14 0.59 14.38
N GLY A 565 15.64 -0.52 13.84
CA GLY A 565 15.01 -1.62 14.56
C GLY A 565 13.82 -1.30 15.47
N LEU A 566 13.26 -0.12 15.30
CA LEU A 566 12.02 0.31 15.90
C LEU A 566 10.86 -0.14 15.00
N LEU A 567 9.85 -0.80 15.61
CA LEU A 567 8.49 -0.49 15.21
C LEU A 567 8.43 1.03 15.16
N MET A 568 7.86 1.57 14.11
CA MET A 568 7.48 2.97 14.17
C MET A 568 6.19 3.13 14.97
N THR A 569 6.25 2.64 16.20
CA THR A 569 5.79 3.34 17.39
C THR A 569 6.97 4.19 17.82
N PRO A 570 6.79 5.49 17.98
CA PRO A 570 7.50 6.11 19.07
C PRO A 570 6.91 5.43 20.33
N CYS A 571 7.75 4.82 21.16
CA CYS A 571 7.47 4.48 22.56
C CYS A 571 8.73 4.78 23.41
N TYR A 572 9.26 6.01 23.32
CA TYR A 572 10.39 6.57 24.06
C TYR A 572 11.77 5.97 23.76
N THR A 573 12.73 6.88 23.56
CA THR A 573 14.17 6.77 23.84
C THR A 573 14.83 5.42 23.55
N ALA A 574 15.83 5.42 22.66
CA ALA A 574 16.69 4.29 22.26
C ALA A 574 17.30 3.42 23.40
N ASN A 575 17.14 3.78 24.67
CA ASN A 575 17.50 2.98 25.84
C ASN A 575 16.44 1.92 26.23
N PHE A 576 15.25 1.92 25.62
CA PHE A 576 14.13 1.00 25.96
C PHE A 576 13.52 0.26 24.76
N VAL A 577 14.22 0.18 23.61
CA VAL A 577 13.90 -0.92 22.70
C VAL A 577 14.23 -2.17 23.46
N ALA A 578 13.18 -2.89 23.85
CA ALA A 578 13.31 -4.08 24.65
C ALA A 578 14.30 -4.99 23.89
N PRO A 579 15.43 -5.39 24.50
CA PRO A 579 16.50 -6.08 23.80
C PRO A 579 15.96 -7.21 22.92
N GLU A 580 14.87 -7.87 23.32
CA GLU A 580 14.15 -8.88 22.57
C GLU A 580 13.66 -8.48 21.17
N VAL A 581 13.35 -7.21 20.87
CA VAL A 581 12.85 -6.77 19.54
C VAL A 581 14.00 -6.55 18.56
N LEU A 582 15.08 -5.90 18.99
CA LEU A 582 16.34 -5.81 18.22
C LEU A 582 16.99 -7.18 18.09
N LYS A 583 16.96 -7.98 19.18
CA LYS A 583 17.27 -9.40 19.14
C LYS A 583 16.40 -10.08 18.10
N ARG A 584 15.08 -9.84 18.05
CA ARG A 584 14.18 -10.49 17.08
C ARG A 584 14.47 -10.12 15.62
N GLN A 585 14.91 -8.91 15.32
CA GLN A 585 15.29 -8.53 13.95
C GLN A 585 16.60 -9.18 13.50
N GLY A 586 17.65 -9.07 14.33
CA GLY A 586 18.90 -9.81 14.09
C GLY A 586 18.71 -11.32 14.13
N TYR A 587 17.72 -11.80 14.89
CA TYR A 587 17.28 -13.19 14.93
C TYR A 587 16.56 -13.60 13.66
N ASP A 588 15.69 -12.76 13.09
CA ASP A 588 14.95 -13.06 11.86
C ASP A 588 15.94 -13.14 10.66
N GLU A 589 16.84 -12.16 10.50
CA GLU A 589 17.92 -12.25 9.49
C GLU A 589 18.86 -13.43 9.77
N GLY A 590 19.19 -13.64 11.06
CA GLY A 590 19.98 -14.77 11.52
C GLY A 590 19.31 -16.12 11.26
N CYS A 591 17.98 -16.21 11.20
CA CYS A 591 17.27 -17.44 10.85
C CYS A 591 17.55 -17.85 9.41
N ASP A 592 17.57 -16.89 8.48
CA ASP A 592 17.93 -17.14 7.09
C ASP A 592 19.37 -17.68 7.00
N ILE A 593 20.32 -17.10 7.74
CA ILE A 593 21.70 -17.57 7.77
C ILE A 593 21.85 -18.95 8.41
N TRP A 594 21.11 -19.22 9.48
CA TRP A 594 21.06 -20.54 10.10
C TRP A 594 20.58 -21.60 9.09
N SER A 595 19.49 -21.32 8.38
CA SER A 595 18.98 -22.18 7.31
C SER A 595 20.02 -22.44 6.23
N LEU A 596 20.78 -21.42 5.81
CA LEU A 596 21.89 -21.60 4.87
C LEU A 596 23.05 -22.41 5.46
N GLY A 597 23.30 -22.30 6.77
CA GLY A 597 24.30 -23.10 7.48
C GLY A 597 23.91 -24.58 7.53
N VAL A 598 22.63 -24.89 7.78
CA VAL A 598 22.09 -26.26 7.75
C VAL A 598 22.19 -26.85 6.34
N LEU A 599 21.85 -26.04 5.33
CA LEU A 599 22.01 -26.43 3.92
C LEU A 599 23.48 -26.71 3.58
N LEU A 600 24.41 -25.81 3.95
CA LEU A 600 25.85 -25.98 3.72
C LEU A 600 26.39 -27.23 4.41
N TYR A 601 26.06 -27.43 5.68
CA TYR A 601 26.44 -28.63 6.42
C TYR A 601 25.97 -29.88 5.65
N THR A 602 24.72 -29.89 5.20
CA THR A 602 24.16 -31.05 4.51
C THR A 602 24.82 -31.31 3.16
N MET A 603 25.13 -30.25 2.41
CA MET A 603 25.85 -30.34 1.14
C MET A 603 27.25 -30.97 1.32
N LEU A 604 27.95 -30.65 2.42
CA LEU A 604 29.30 -31.13 2.70
C LEU A 604 29.33 -32.51 3.36
N ALA A 605 28.49 -32.72 4.38
CA ALA A 605 28.47 -33.92 5.19
C ALA A 605 27.68 -35.08 4.56
N GLY A 606 26.68 -34.77 3.72
CA GLY A 606 25.74 -35.74 3.18
C GLY A 606 24.66 -36.21 4.15
N PHE A 607 24.53 -35.55 5.29
CA PHE A 607 23.49 -35.73 6.31
C PHE A 607 23.26 -34.41 7.05
N THR A 608 22.19 -34.30 7.83
CA THR A 608 21.84 -33.03 8.51
C THR A 608 22.59 -32.85 9.84
N PRO A 609 22.85 -31.62 10.31
CA PRO A 609 23.65 -31.39 11.52
C PRO A 609 22.99 -31.82 12.83
N PHE A 610 21.65 -31.81 12.89
CA PHE A 610 20.92 -31.98 14.16
C PHE A 610 19.96 -33.17 14.17
N ALA A 611 19.54 -33.67 13.02
CA ALA A 611 18.71 -34.87 12.92
C ALA A 611 19.52 -36.05 12.36
N ASN A 612 19.50 -37.16 13.10
CA ASN A 612 20.08 -38.45 12.76
C ASN A 612 19.16 -39.26 11.84
N GLY A 613 17.89 -38.90 11.72
CA GLY A 613 16.92 -39.55 10.84
C GLY A 613 15.51 -38.95 10.95
N PRO A 614 14.56 -39.41 10.12
CA PRO A 614 13.17 -38.93 10.15
C PRO A 614 12.40 -39.32 11.43
N GLU A 615 12.88 -40.31 12.18
CA GLU A 615 12.26 -40.81 13.40
C GLU A 615 12.65 -40.01 14.67
N ASP A 616 13.62 -39.10 14.57
CA ASP A 616 14.01 -38.24 15.70
C ASP A 616 12.82 -37.37 16.13
N THR A 617 12.59 -37.29 17.44
CA THR A 617 11.53 -36.45 17.98
C THR A 617 11.92 -34.96 17.91
N PRO A 618 10.94 -34.04 17.78
CA PRO A 618 11.23 -32.60 17.78
C PRO A 618 12.02 -32.13 19.01
N ASN A 619 11.77 -32.72 20.19
CA ASN A 619 12.46 -32.37 21.43
C ASN A 619 13.94 -32.79 21.40
N GLU A 620 14.27 -33.95 20.84
CA GLU A 620 15.65 -34.41 20.71
C GLU A 620 16.44 -33.50 19.76
N ILE A 621 15.82 -33.12 18.64
CA ILE A 621 16.41 -32.20 17.66
C ILE A 621 16.61 -30.82 18.30
N LEU A 622 15.59 -30.28 18.99
CA LEU A 622 15.68 -28.99 19.68
C LEU A 622 16.73 -28.98 20.78
N ASN A 623 16.90 -30.08 21.52
CA ASN A 623 17.97 -30.20 22.51
C ASN A 623 19.37 -30.15 21.87
N ARG A 624 19.57 -30.81 20.72
CA ARG A 624 20.85 -30.76 19.99
C ARG A 624 21.13 -29.36 19.45
N ILE A 625 20.11 -28.69 18.92
CA ILE A 625 20.18 -27.29 18.46
C ILE A 625 20.52 -26.35 19.62
N GLY A 626 19.78 -26.44 20.73
CA GLY A 626 19.96 -25.57 21.91
C GLY A 626 21.32 -25.73 22.57
N ASN A 627 21.88 -26.93 22.56
CA ASN A 627 23.23 -27.19 23.06
C ASN A 627 24.32 -26.84 22.03
N GLY A 628 23.98 -26.53 20.78
CA GLY A 628 24.95 -26.25 19.71
C GLY A 628 25.83 -27.42 19.32
N HIS A 629 25.43 -28.66 19.66
CA HIS A 629 26.25 -29.84 19.41
C HIS A 629 25.96 -30.42 18.02
N PHE A 630 26.92 -30.28 17.11
CA PHE A 630 26.99 -31.00 15.83
C PHE A 630 28.45 -31.39 15.56
N SER A 631 28.67 -32.49 14.83
CA SER A 631 30.02 -33.00 14.58
C SER A 631 30.63 -32.36 13.32
N LEU A 632 31.87 -31.88 13.43
CA LEU A 632 32.71 -31.49 12.29
C LEU A 632 33.90 -32.45 12.11
N THR A 633 33.70 -33.70 12.55
CA THR A 633 34.66 -34.80 12.48
C THR A 633 33.97 -36.08 12.05
N GLY A 634 34.69 -36.96 11.36
CA GLY A 634 34.16 -38.23 10.87
C GLY A 634 33.45 -38.12 9.52
N GLY A 635 33.58 -39.17 8.71
CA GLY A 635 33.00 -39.22 7.37
C GLY A 635 33.64 -38.18 6.46
N ASN A 636 32.82 -37.41 5.75
CA ASN A 636 33.32 -36.36 4.84
C ASN A 636 34.11 -35.27 5.57
N TRP A 637 33.82 -35.02 6.84
CA TRP A 637 34.50 -33.96 7.60
C TRP A 637 35.99 -34.20 7.79
N ASP A 638 36.47 -35.43 7.65
CA ASP A 638 37.90 -35.73 7.75
C ASP A 638 38.69 -35.20 6.53
N THR A 639 38.01 -34.97 5.41
CA THR A 639 38.61 -34.47 4.16
C THR A 639 38.19 -33.04 3.82
N VAL A 640 37.08 -32.56 4.38
CA VAL A 640 36.60 -31.17 4.20
C VAL A 640 37.57 -30.16 4.84
N SER A 641 37.84 -29.08 4.10
CA SER A 641 38.77 -28.03 4.49
C SER A 641 38.43 -27.34 5.82
N ASP A 642 39.45 -26.87 6.53
CA ASP A 642 39.26 -26.11 7.78
C ASP A 642 38.49 -24.79 7.54
N ALA A 643 38.64 -24.19 6.35
CA ALA A 643 37.90 -23.00 5.96
C ALA A 643 36.39 -23.27 5.78
N ALA A 644 36.00 -24.45 5.29
CA ALA A 644 34.59 -24.88 5.26
C ALA A 644 34.05 -25.10 6.68
N LYS A 645 34.80 -25.81 7.52
CA LYS A 645 34.43 -26.06 8.93
C LYS A 645 34.22 -24.76 9.70
N ASP A 646 35.14 -23.80 9.54
CA ASP A 646 35.04 -22.47 10.14
C ASP A 646 33.78 -21.73 9.68
N LEU A 647 33.49 -21.72 8.38
CA LEU A 647 32.27 -21.06 7.86
C LEU A 647 30.99 -21.70 8.44
N VAL A 648 30.89 -23.03 8.40
CA VAL A 648 29.74 -23.78 8.93
C VAL A 648 29.53 -23.47 10.40
N SER A 649 30.60 -23.47 11.19
CA SER A 649 30.53 -23.18 12.63
C SER A 649 30.00 -21.77 12.92
N LYS A 650 30.39 -20.78 12.12
CA LYS A 650 29.96 -19.38 12.28
C LYS A 650 28.55 -19.12 11.76
N MET A 651 28.08 -19.88 10.77
CA MET A 651 26.69 -19.82 10.29
C MET A 651 25.70 -20.55 11.21
N LEU A 652 26.14 -21.64 11.87
CA LEU A 652 25.37 -22.43 12.84
C LEU A 652 25.64 -22.02 14.29
N HIS A 653 26.14 -20.80 14.52
CA HIS A 653 26.32 -20.30 15.87
C HIS A 653 24.95 -20.15 16.57
N VAL A 654 24.82 -20.72 17.78
CA VAL A 654 23.55 -20.75 18.54
C VAL A 654 23.08 -19.34 18.88
N ASP A 655 23.99 -18.47 19.31
CA ASP A 655 23.72 -17.03 19.50
C ASP A 655 23.60 -16.33 18.12
N PRO A 656 22.42 -15.78 17.77
CA PRO A 656 22.21 -15.07 16.51
C PRO A 656 23.10 -13.83 16.33
N HIS A 657 23.57 -13.21 17.41
CA HIS A 657 24.41 -12.01 17.32
C HIS A 657 25.86 -12.29 16.96
N GLN A 658 26.32 -13.50 17.24
CA GLN A 658 27.65 -13.97 16.83
C GLN A 658 27.60 -14.69 15.48
N ARG A 659 26.39 -14.99 14.98
CA ARG A 659 26.17 -15.56 13.67
C ARG A 659 26.55 -14.55 12.60
N LEU A 660 27.18 -15.02 11.53
CA LEU A 660 27.52 -14.15 10.40
C LEU A 660 26.25 -13.56 9.76
N THR A 661 26.35 -12.34 9.27
CA THR A 661 25.34 -11.79 8.34
C THR A 661 25.60 -12.28 6.91
N ALA A 662 24.61 -12.20 6.01
CA ALA A 662 24.78 -12.60 4.61
C ALA A 662 25.99 -11.89 3.95
N LYS A 663 26.15 -10.59 4.24
CA LYS A 663 27.28 -9.78 3.79
C LYS A 663 28.63 -10.26 4.32
N GLN A 664 28.68 -10.77 5.55
CA GLN A 664 29.90 -11.34 6.12
C GLN A 664 30.21 -12.72 5.53
N VAL A 665 29.20 -13.56 5.30
CA VAL A 665 29.35 -14.86 4.62
C VAL A 665 29.97 -14.67 3.22
N LEU A 666 29.49 -13.70 2.44
CA LEU A 666 30.04 -13.39 1.12
C LEU A 666 31.51 -12.94 1.13
N LYS A 667 32.00 -12.42 2.26
CA LYS A 667 33.40 -12.02 2.45
C LYS A 667 34.27 -13.14 3.03
N HIS A 668 33.69 -14.27 3.39
CA HIS A 668 34.42 -15.36 4.01
C HIS A 668 35.45 -15.96 3.04
N PRO A 669 36.68 -16.31 3.49
CA PRO A 669 37.73 -16.85 2.62
C PRO A 669 37.28 -18.06 1.78
N TRP A 670 36.49 -18.97 2.36
CA TRP A 670 35.95 -20.15 1.66
C TRP A 670 35.02 -19.79 0.47
N ILE A 671 34.32 -18.65 0.54
CA ILE A 671 33.45 -18.16 -0.54
C ILE A 671 34.24 -17.34 -1.56
N VAL A 672 35.09 -16.43 -1.08
CA VAL A 672 35.89 -15.54 -1.94
C VAL A 672 36.91 -16.32 -2.77
N GLN A 673 37.49 -17.39 -2.20
CA GLN A 673 38.51 -18.21 -2.86
C GLN A 673 37.95 -19.50 -3.45
N ARG A 674 36.64 -19.54 -3.80
CA ARG A 674 35.96 -20.76 -4.26
C ARG A 674 36.66 -21.48 -5.42
N ASP A 675 37.29 -20.74 -6.33
CA ASP A 675 37.98 -21.32 -7.49
C ASP A 675 39.24 -22.12 -7.12
N LYS A 676 39.76 -21.91 -5.90
CA LYS A 676 40.92 -22.62 -5.34
C LYS A 676 40.53 -23.81 -4.45
N LEU A 677 39.23 -24.02 -4.21
CA LEU A 677 38.75 -25.12 -3.36
C LEU A 677 38.98 -26.49 -4.01
N PRO A 678 39.11 -27.55 -3.19
CA PRO A 678 39.32 -28.90 -3.68
C PRO A 678 38.10 -29.41 -4.45
N ASN A 679 38.38 -30.16 -5.51
CA ASN A 679 37.38 -30.90 -6.30
C ASN A 679 37.25 -32.35 -5.80
N SER A 680 37.68 -32.63 -4.57
CA SER A 680 37.55 -33.95 -3.95
C SER A 680 36.07 -34.30 -3.80
N GLN A 681 35.74 -35.55 -4.16
CA GLN A 681 34.38 -36.05 -4.13
C GLN A 681 33.90 -36.28 -2.70
N LEU A 682 32.74 -35.74 -2.38
CA LEU A 682 32.06 -35.93 -1.11
C LEU A 682 30.95 -36.99 -1.30
N PRO A 683 31.05 -38.18 -0.69
CA PRO A 683 29.98 -39.17 -0.76
C PRO A 683 28.74 -38.72 0.02
N HIS A 684 27.56 -39.04 -0.48
CA HIS A 684 26.28 -38.70 0.17
C HIS A 684 25.49 -39.95 0.54
N GLN A 685 24.68 -39.85 1.60
CA GLN A 685 23.74 -40.90 2.01
C GLN A 685 22.49 -40.93 1.12
N ASP A 686 21.60 -41.90 1.32
CA ASP A 686 20.33 -42.00 0.59
C ASP A 686 19.55 -40.66 0.65
N PRO A 687 19.25 -40.02 -0.51
CA PRO A 687 18.52 -38.77 -0.57
C PRO A 687 17.22 -38.75 0.25
N LYS A 688 16.52 -39.89 0.36
CA LYS A 688 15.26 -39.97 1.11
C LYS A 688 15.47 -39.78 2.62
N LEU A 689 16.52 -40.38 3.17
CA LEU A 689 16.83 -40.28 4.60
C LEU A 689 17.26 -38.86 4.96
N VAL A 690 18.12 -38.25 4.15
CA VAL A 690 18.60 -36.87 4.34
C VAL A 690 17.43 -35.88 4.29
N LYS A 691 16.51 -36.04 3.32
CA LYS A 691 15.32 -35.20 3.21
C LYS A 691 14.37 -35.36 4.40
N GLY A 692 14.14 -36.59 4.86
CA GLY A 692 13.31 -36.86 6.03
C GLY A 692 13.85 -36.18 7.29
N ALA A 693 15.15 -36.33 7.55
CA ALA A 693 15.85 -35.68 8.66
C ALA A 693 15.83 -34.15 8.55
N MET A 694 15.98 -33.61 7.34
CA MET A 694 15.92 -32.18 7.07
C MET A 694 14.52 -31.62 7.36
N ALA A 695 13.47 -32.29 6.87
CA ALA A 695 12.09 -31.91 7.13
C ALA A 695 11.75 -31.96 8.63
N ALA A 696 12.22 -32.99 9.34
CA ALA A 696 12.09 -33.09 10.80
C ALA A 696 12.76 -31.92 11.52
N THR A 697 13.96 -31.51 11.08
CA THR A 697 14.69 -30.36 11.63
C THR A 697 13.92 -29.05 11.49
N TYR A 698 13.41 -28.76 10.28
CA TYR A 698 12.61 -27.55 10.04
C TYR A 698 11.26 -27.58 10.76
N SER A 699 10.63 -28.75 10.86
CA SER A 699 9.37 -28.94 11.60
C SER A 699 9.53 -28.66 13.10
N ALA A 700 10.62 -29.18 13.70
CA ALA A 700 10.95 -28.94 15.10
C ALA A 700 11.17 -27.45 15.39
N LEU A 701 11.90 -26.75 14.52
CA LEU A 701 12.11 -25.30 14.62
C LEU A 701 10.79 -24.52 14.53
N LYS A 702 9.89 -24.89 13.62
CA LYS A 702 8.59 -24.21 13.44
C LYS A 702 7.68 -24.33 14.66
N ASN A 703 7.70 -25.48 15.34
CA ASN A 703 6.88 -25.74 16.53
C ASN A 703 7.43 -25.14 17.83
N SER A 704 8.68 -24.65 17.82
CA SER A 704 9.35 -24.08 19.00
C SER A 704 9.11 -22.59 19.22
N GLN A 705 8.48 -21.88 18.28
CA GLN A 705 8.13 -20.48 18.48
C GLN A 705 6.94 -20.37 19.44
N PRO A 706 7.01 -19.53 20.49
CA PRO A 706 5.85 -19.27 21.33
C PRO A 706 4.74 -18.74 20.43
N THR A 707 3.60 -19.42 20.42
CA THR A 707 2.39 -18.93 19.78
C THR A 707 2.12 -17.54 20.36
N PRO A 708 2.10 -16.46 19.55
CA PRO A 708 1.60 -15.20 20.06
C PRO A 708 0.16 -15.47 20.54
N GLU A 709 -0.18 -15.07 21.76
CA GLU A 709 -1.57 -15.06 22.20
C GLU A 709 -2.36 -14.13 21.27
N LEU A 710 -2.98 -14.74 20.26
CA LEU A 710 -3.86 -14.04 19.33
C LEU A 710 -5.11 -13.64 20.12
N LYS A 711 -5.19 -12.37 20.49
CA LYS A 711 -6.46 -11.80 20.92
C LYS A 711 -7.42 -11.76 19.71
N PRO A 712 -8.74 -11.91 19.92
CA PRO A 712 -9.71 -11.82 18.83
C PRO A 712 -9.50 -10.54 18.03
N ILE A 713 -9.65 -10.61 16.70
CA ILE A 713 -9.54 -9.45 15.78
C ILE A 713 -10.42 -8.28 16.26
N GLU A 714 -11.55 -8.59 16.90
CA GLU A 714 -12.50 -7.67 17.54
C GLU A 714 -11.90 -6.80 18.65
N SER A 715 -10.75 -7.18 19.22
CA SER A 715 -10.03 -6.40 20.24
C SER A 715 -9.20 -5.25 19.66
N SER A 716 -8.94 -5.26 18.34
CA SER A 716 -8.27 -4.15 17.65
C SER A 716 -9.26 -3.02 17.34
N PHE A 717 -9.00 -1.82 17.85
CA PHE A 717 -9.81 -0.62 17.58
C PHE A 717 -9.95 -0.33 16.06
N LEU A 718 -8.90 -0.59 15.28
CA LEU A 718 -8.91 -0.47 13.81
C LEU A 718 -9.82 -1.52 13.15
N ALA A 719 -9.81 -2.75 13.65
CA ALA A 719 -10.71 -3.81 13.17
C ALA A 719 -12.17 -3.56 13.56
N GLN A 720 -12.45 -3.01 14.75
CA GLN A 720 -13.82 -2.59 15.13
C GLN A 720 -14.39 -1.51 14.20
N ARG A 721 -13.55 -0.59 13.70
CA ARG A 721 -13.94 0.37 12.64
C ARG A 721 -14.25 -0.32 11.30
N ARG A 722 -13.55 -1.41 10.95
CA ARG A 722 -13.87 -2.22 9.75
C ARG A 722 -15.23 -2.93 9.90
N VAL A 723 -15.47 -3.56 11.05
CA VAL A 723 -16.70 -4.34 11.32
C VAL A 723 -17.95 -3.45 11.46
N LYS A 724 -17.88 -2.33 12.20
CA LYS A 724 -19.00 -1.37 12.33
C LYS A 724 -19.39 -0.65 11.03
N LYS A 725 -18.64 -0.84 9.94
CA LYS A 725 -18.88 -0.23 8.62
C LYS A 725 -19.56 -1.17 7.61
N LEU A 726 -19.77 -2.46 7.93
CA LEU A 726 -20.57 -3.38 7.09
C LEU A 726 -22.05 -2.95 7.09
N PRO A 727 -22.74 -2.93 5.94
CA PRO A 727 -24.17 -2.61 5.87
C PRO A 727 -25.01 -3.70 6.56
N SER A 728 -26.02 -3.28 7.31
CA SER A 728 -27.09 -4.11 7.91
C SER A 728 -28.05 -4.69 6.86
N THR A 729 -27.55 -5.15 5.72
CA THR A 729 -28.38 -5.81 4.69
C THR A 729 -27.78 -7.16 4.27
N SER A 730 -26.99 -7.77 5.15
CA SER A 730 -26.48 -9.14 5.00
C SER A 730 -26.94 -10.03 6.15
N LEU A 731 -28.19 -9.81 6.59
CA LEU A 731 -29.10 -10.78 7.18
C LEU A 731 -30.48 -10.53 6.56
#